data_AF-A0A2E3XQB3-F1
#
_entry.id   AF-A0A2E3XQB3-F1
#
_cell.length_a   1.000
_cell.length_b   1.000
_cell.length_c   1.000
_cell.angle_alpha   90.00
_cell.angle_beta   90.00
_cell.angle_gamma   90.00
#
_symmetry.space_group_name_H-M   'P 1'
#
loop_
_entity.id
_entity.type
_entity.pdbx_description
1 polymer ?
#
loop_
_entity_poly.entity_id
_entity_poly.type
_entity_poly.pdbx_seq_one_letter_code
_entity_poly.pdbx_strand_id
1 'polypeptide(L)'
;MKYFLMVWCLSLIFCSPVSAVEERIPLKSKRKPSDDLIYQGKRLSAEEIYRLSLTEDIDLSQLNPIESEVWSSQPISENQSGVSINISSNSELHFKGVITSNQGLVRFNGQLEEGTQDDGIYTVMMSKTLHTTLLRDALLKRLGYIIPTIKYYPKVNIRFDSVEQRDHFLTKSLPEGTYGAPSRWLGFDHKKLKDDQLTITLFDVALLRPDQRDHYNVAMGVPSKVLTSRTLRSLILPYALLNLGESVNKFPWTVGKIDNEYLTLPHFFPTARFSATLDDLRWMARRLKEIPREEFFQFVDEAAFPEPVARIVREKLLARRNSLLELLDIKFEPFSVNLQPTYEGEIVRGQLVREDWKGYATRFAHGDPESPFKDFEYFAFSKIQNAALSNLISLVNDKLSVFDPSEKRLEFLKDQFEDGLNHFVETGEFKEFGVGTWFSPTLDGRLIMSRDIVVGNYLGTDNLVQLADTVGVGISLGGVVGIENALEFSSLAVSGEVSAVRTYTHLKPVKTLKESFKEPYKNLIVPLIKKKLAEKFYELSEVKNESLDRELEEDEVDPRMEIIESLLEEVNQSLGVGETLLITDRITPQLMGTGGASVMGTRVSLSGGISGVFVKRLQIYRKDASTIQIYEDRGRGKNLLMSVAMSKYIPILRLNQTRSKGKYSVKVTDVNINTDLSDNPHLFTNTLGLHQLLDDGSSEMLSVNSKSHIIEGDYKDDSTKFSLLVWKSKYLRGNLDVAVTPDQGPTANFVILNKQSQSGINYQAFVYEVLNYYLGEWFKDLPIKPSLDSETFKNPGQSIFGVSETEGVRFEARDIDGKMENSLLSLSFRKEGWSASKRKLKKYIKDLNEQFGFQLFDSRDLDNAKGLKLFDINVNINIYESGIQALRNLDNDRLTGLSREYARQRRGECRSIRRTRIRTARTMIECGNLNILKDKNDACKRMDQRDYLSREHGQCLVELAQQMKKDLEMDDFIHMIGIDHLYIYGVINGFRTDSEILNEPIRSHTLGTIKSKYWNGPVERVKEILGVQSGEFNGFWMRETL
;
A
#
# COMPACT_ATOMS: atom_id res chain seq x y z
N MET A 1 23.68 12.64 33.54
CA MET A 1 22.38 12.72 32.83
C MET A 1 22.40 13.50 31.54
N LYS A 2 23.33 14.44 31.27
CA LYS A 2 23.52 14.92 29.88
C LYS A 2 23.88 13.82 28.87
N TYR A 3 24.46 12.72 29.33
CA TYR A 3 24.80 11.56 28.48
C TYR A 3 23.70 10.49 28.41
N PHE A 4 22.72 10.51 29.32
CA PHE A 4 21.64 9.50 29.35
C PHE A 4 20.43 9.97 28.53
N LEU A 5 20.12 11.28 28.54
CA LEU A 5 19.08 11.91 27.71
C LEU A 5 19.39 11.87 26.21
N MET A 6 20.67 11.84 25.84
CA MET A 6 21.10 11.87 24.43
C MET A 6 20.96 10.51 23.73
N VAL A 7 20.90 9.40 24.49
CA VAL A 7 20.77 8.04 23.96
C VAL A 7 19.30 7.70 23.64
N TRP A 8 18.34 8.29 24.36
CA TRP A 8 16.90 8.08 24.13
C TRP A 8 16.32 8.94 23.00
N CYS A 9 16.85 10.14 22.75
CA CYS A 9 16.47 10.93 21.57
C CYS A 9 16.97 10.35 20.24
N LEU A 10 17.92 9.39 20.25
CA LEU A 10 18.48 8.80 19.04
C LEU A 10 17.83 7.48 18.61
N SER A 11 17.03 6.83 19.46
CA SER A 11 16.26 5.63 19.12
C SER A 11 14.88 5.93 18.52
N LEU A 12 14.39 7.17 18.66
CA LEU A 12 13.09 7.64 18.13
C LEU A 12 13.17 8.23 16.70
N ILE A 13 14.35 8.22 16.08
CA ILE A 13 14.54 8.57 14.67
C ILE A 13 15.26 7.39 14.01
N PHE A 14 14.79 6.93 12.85
CA PHE A 14 15.34 5.83 12.03
C PHE A 14 14.81 4.41 12.26
N CYS A 15 13.48 4.25 12.17
CA CYS A 15 12.95 3.25 11.24
C CYS A 15 12.17 3.94 10.12
N SER A 16 12.75 5.02 9.58
CA SER A 16 12.45 5.40 8.21
C SER A 16 12.99 4.26 7.34
N PRO A 17 12.21 3.67 6.42
CA PRO A 17 12.84 2.95 5.33
C PRO A 17 13.88 3.92 4.76
N VAL A 18 15.15 3.50 4.70
CA VAL A 18 16.19 4.23 3.98
C VAL A 18 15.72 4.25 2.52
N SER A 19 14.85 5.20 2.21
CA SER A 19 14.39 5.45 0.87
C SER A 19 15.63 5.93 0.15
N ALA A 20 15.97 5.27 -0.96
CA ALA A 20 17.07 5.72 -1.80
C ALA A 20 16.86 7.22 -2.08
N VAL A 21 17.93 8.00 -1.95
CA VAL A 21 17.87 9.44 -2.22
C VAL A 21 17.63 9.59 -3.71
N GLU A 22 16.72 10.48 -4.11
CA GLU A 22 16.33 10.67 -5.51
C GLU A 22 16.68 12.09 -5.98
N GLU A 23 17.36 12.21 -7.12
CA GLU A 23 17.50 13.48 -7.84
C GLU A 23 16.33 13.58 -8.83
N ARG A 24 15.68 14.75 -8.85
CA ARG A 24 14.58 15.06 -9.77
C ARG A 24 15.06 16.02 -10.85
N ILE A 25 15.02 15.61 -12.11
CA ILE A 25 15.46 16.40 -13.26
C ILE A 25 14.21 16.80 -14.08
N PRO A 26 13.91 18.10 -14.25
CA PRO A 26 12.73 18.53 -15.00
C PRO A 26 12.82 18.17 -16.48
N LEU A 27 11.72 17.68 -17.04
CA LEU A 27 11.61 17.34 -18.47
C LEU A 27 11.26 18.57 -19.34
N LYS A 28 10.44 19.50 -18.83
CA LYS A 28 9.99 20.71 -19.56
C LYS A 28 10.69 21.99 -19.14
N SER A 29 10.98 22.18 -17.84
CA SER A 29 11.59 23.43 -17.35
C SER A 29 13.11 23.42 -17.53
N LYS A 30 13.67 24.53 -18.05
CA LYS A 30 15.10 24.65 -18.30
C LYS A 30 15.84 25.09 -17.03
N ARG A 31 16.68 24.21 -16.48
CA ARG A 31 17.70 24.58 -15.48
C ARG A 31 18.81 25.40 -16.15
N LYS A 32 19.60 26.14 -15.36
CA LYS A 32 20.77 26.85 -15.87
C LYS A 32 21.75 25.85 -16.50
N PRO A 33 22.22 26.07 -17.73
CA PRO A 33 23.24 25.22 -18.35
C PRO A 33 24.51 25.16 -17.52
N SER A 34 25.31 24.12 -17.74
CA SER A 34 26.62 23.95 -17.10
C SER A 34 27.60 25.04 -17.55
N ASP A 35 28.53 25.45 -16.69
CA ASP A 35 29.43 26.61 -16.89
C ASP A 35 30.82 26.23 -17.45
N ASP A 36 30.96 25.00 -17.92
CA ASP A 36 32.21 24.38 -18.35
C ASP A 36 32.16 23.85 -19.79
N LEU A 37 31.11 24.17 -20.56
CA LEU A 37 30.97 23.69 -21.94
C LEU A 37 31.90 24.42 -22.92
N ILE A 38 32.46 23.66 -23.85
CA ILE A 38 33.29 24.19 -24.95
C ILE A 38 32.47 24.20 -26.25
N TYR A 39 32.49 25.35 -26.93
CA TYR A 39 31.97 25.50 -28.29
C TYR A 39 32.99 26.27 -29.13
N GLN A 40 33.34 25.74 -30.31
CA GLN A 40 34.34 26.33 -31.23
C GLN A 40 35.67 26.70 -30.54
N GLY A 41 36.12 25.89 -29.57
CA GLY A 41 37.38 26.10 -28.84
C GLY A 41 37.34 27.15 -27.73
N LYS A 42 36.20 27.81 -27.49
CA LYS A 42 36.01 28.76 -26.38
C LYS A 42 35.15 28.13 -25.27
N ARG A 43 35.54 28.34 -24.01
CA ARG A 43 34.69 28.07 -22.84
C ARG A 43 33.56 29.10 -22.79
N LEU A 44 32.33 28.64 -22.70
CA LEU A 44 31.16 29.50 -22.61
C LEU A 44 30.67 29.61 -21.16
N SER A 45 30.22 30.81 -20.77
CA SER A 45 29.46 31.00 -19.54
C SER A 45 28.04 30.44 -19.67
N ALA A 46 27.39 30.14 -18.54
CA ALA A 46 26.02 29.63 -18.54
C ALA A 46 25.02 30.56 -19.25
N GLU A 47 25.27 31.88 -19.25
CA GLU A 47 24.43 32.85 -19.97
C GLU A 47 24.69 32.85 -21.48
N GLU A 48 25.96 32.79 -21.90
CA GLU A 48 26.32 32.63 -23.32
C GLU A 48 25.72 31.34 -23.88
N ILE A 49 25.80 30.22 -23.15
CA ILE A 49 25.22 28.92 -23.55
C ILE A 49 23.71 29.00 -23.65
N TYR A 50 23.06 29.65 -22.68
CA TYR A 50 21.61 29.82 -22.70
C TYR A 50 21.18 30.64 -23.93
N ARG A 51 21.87 31.74 -24.24
CA ARG A 51 21.62 32.54 -25.45
C ARG A 51 21.88 31.74 -26.73
N LEU A 52 22.98 30.99 -26.80
CA LEU A 52 23.31 30.13 -27.92
C LEU A 52 22.18 29.10 -28.18
N SER A 53 21.66 28.47 -27.12
CA SER A 53 20.56 27.51 -27.21
C SER A 53 19.24 28.11 -27.71
N LEU A 54 19.04 29.42 -27.58
CA LEU A 54 17.85 30.13 -28.05
C LEU A 54 18.00 30.69 -29.47
N THR A 55 19.23 30.98 -29.89
CA THR A 55 19.52 31.71 -31.14
C THR A 55 19.94 30.80 -32.28
N GLU A 56 20.65 29.70 -31.98
CA GLU A 56 21.26 28.82 -33.00
C GLU A 56 20.68 27.40 -33.02
N ASP A 57 19.66 27.09 -32.20
CA ASP A 57 19.01 25.77 -32.07
C ASP A 57 20.00 24.59 -31.89
N ILE A 58 21.10 24.83 -31.16
CA ILE A 58 22.14 23.83 -30.91
C ILE A 58 21.74 22.87 -29.80
N ASP A 59 21.85 21.57 -30.05
CA ASP A 59 21.72 20.52 -29.03
C ASP A 59 22.90 20.56 -28.04
N LEU A 60 22.69 21.18 -26.88
CA LEU A 60 23.71 21.35 -25.83
C LEU A 60 24.25 20.02 -25.31
N SER A 61 23.53 18.91 -25.48
CA SER A 61 23.98 17.59 -25.03
C SER A 61 25.13 17.04 -25.89
N GLN A 62 25.43 17.65 -27.04
CA GLN A 62 26.56 17.29 -27.91
C GLN A 62 27.89 17.97 -27.51
N LEU A 63 27.83 19.01 -26.68
CA LEU A 63 29.02 19.75 -26.28
C LEU A 63 29.77 18.99 -25.16
N ASN A 64 31.09 18.95 -25.23
CA ASN A 64 31.91 18.39 -24.14
C ASN A 64 32.24 19.48 -23.10
N PRO A 65 32.38 19.09 -21.82
CA PRO A 65 33.00 19.97 -20.83
C PRO A 65 34.49 20.16 -21.13
N ILE A 66 35.07 21.20 -20.56
CA ILE A 66 36.53 21.36 -20.52
C ILE A 66 37.16 20.23 -19.72
N GLU A 67 38.30 19.73 -20.20
CA GLU A 67 39.10 18.78 -19.44
C GLU A 67 39.57 19.43 -18.13
N SER A 68 39.62 18.64 -17.07
CA SER A 68 39.86 19.10 -15.71
C SER A 68 40.66 18.08 -14.93
N GLU A 69 41.10 18.43 -13.73
CA GLU A 69 41.81 17.50 -12.85
C GLU A 69 40.98 16.25 -12.48
N VAL A 70 39.65 16.31 -12.61
CA VAL A 70 38.73 15.22 -12.26
C VAL A 70 38.20 14.44 -13.47
N TRP A 71 38.41 14.92 -14.71
CA TRP A 71 37.86 14.30 -15.92
C TRP A 71 38.64 14.66 -17.20
N SER A 72 38.81 13.66 -18.07
CA SER A 72 39.41 13.79 -19.40
C SER A 72 38.52 13.17 -20.49
N SER A 73 38.70 13.61 -21.74
CA SER A 73 37.90 13.10 -22.86
C SER A 73 38.20 11.63 -23.21
N GLN A 74 39.39 11.15 -22.87
CA GLN A 74 39.86 9.78 -23.12
C GLN A 74 39.55 8.85 -21.93
N PRO A 75 39.25 7.57 -22.18
CA PRO A 75 39.20 6.56 -21.11
C PRO A 75 40.55 6.44 -20.42
N ILE A 76 40.52 6.27 -19.10
CA ILE A 76 41.75 6.15 -18.29
C ILE A 76 42.06 4.68 -18.06
N SER A 77 43.25 4.26 -18.47
CA SER A 77 43.79 2.93 -18.15
C SER A 77 44.36 2.92 -16.72
N GLU A 78 44.29 1.78 -16.02
CA GLU A 78 44.92 1.59 -14.69
C GLU A 78 46.39 2.01 -14.66
N ASN A 79 47.11 1.89 -15.78
CA ASN A 79 48.53 2.27 -15.88
C ASN A 79 48.78 3.78 -15.92
N GLN A 80 47.76 4.62 -16.12
CA GLN A 80 47.90 6.08 -16.18
C GLN A 80 47.80 6.76 -14.80
N SER A 81 47.32 6.07 -13.75
CA SER A 81 47.19 6.62 -12.39
C SER A 81 48.52 6.69 -11.62
N GLY A 82 49.63 6.21 -12.17
CA GLY A 82 50.99 6.41 -11.63
C GLY A 82 51.34 5.73 -10.30
N VAL A 83 50.35 5.20 -9.56
CA VAL A 83 50.54 4.65 -8.22
C VAL A 83 50.04 3.20 -8.15
N SER A 84 50.97 2.24 -8.13
CA SER A 84 50.66 0.81 -7.91
C SER A 84 50.66 0.48 -6.41
N ILE A 85 49.55 -0.01 -5.90
CA ILE A 85 49.46 -0.54 -4.52
C ILE A 85 49.89 -2.01 -4.56
N ASN A 86 51.12 -2.31 -4.11
CA ASN A 86 51.69 -3.66 -4.10
C ASN A 86 52.07 -4.10 -2.68
N ILE A 87 51.06 -4.21 -1.81
CA ILE A 87 51.24 -4.81 -0.47
C ILE A 87 51.18 -6.33 -0.59
N SER A 88 52.13 -7.05 0.03
CA SER A 88 52.11 -8.51 0.10
C SER A 88 50.98 -8.99 1.01
N SER A 89 50.39 -10.14 0.71
CA SER A 89 49.25 -10.70 1.48
C SER A 89 49.56 -11.01 2.96
N ASN A 90 50.85 -11.02 3.33
CA ASN A 90 51.34 -11.27 4.69
C ASN A 90 51.85 -10.01 5.38
N SER A 91 51.88 -8.86 4.70
CA SER A 91 52.33 -7.60 5.28
C SER A 91 51.38 -7.16 6.41
N GLU A 92 51.96 -6.64 7.49
CA GLU A 92 51.25 -6.12 8.65
C GLU A 92 51.20 -4.58 8.58
N LEU A 93 50.01 -4.01 8.76
CA LEU A 93 49.81 -2.57 8.85
C LEU A 93 49.61 -2.15 10.31
N HIS A 94 50.42 -1.20 10.76
CA HIS A 94 50.29 -0.56 12.07
C HIS A 94 49.18 0.48 12.02
N PHE A 95 48.13 0.29 12.83
CA PHE A 95 46.99 1.19 12.92
C PHE A 95 47.41 2.56 13.47
N LYS A 96 47.09 3.65 12.77
CA LYS A 96 47.41 5.03 13.19
C LYS A 96 46.21 5.84 13.64
N GLY A 97 45.01 5.50 13.17
CA GLY A 97 43.78 6.19 13.56
C GLY A 97 42.69 6.20 12.50
N VAL A 98 41.45 6.40 12.94
CA VAL A 98 40.25 6.49 12.08
C VAL A 98 40.16 7.87 11.43
N ILE A 99 39.74 7.91 10.17
CA ILE A 99 39.48 9.13 9.39
C ILE A 99 37.97 9.38 9.34
N THR A 100 37.57 10.64 9.55
CA THR A 100 36.17 11.07 9.37
C THR A 100 35.67 10.66 7.98
N SER A 101 34.54 9.95 7.96
CA SER A 101 33.98 9.33 6.75
C SER A 101 32.48 9.55 6.70
N ASN A 102 31.91 9.42 5.50
CA ASN A 102 30.45 9.43 5.35
C ASN A 102 29.83 8.22 6.05
N GLN A 103 28.56 8.33 6.45
CA GLN A 103 27.81 7.23 7.07
C GLN A 103 27.85 5.96 6.19
N GLY A 104 28.04 4.80 6.82
CA GLY A 104 28.12 3.50 6.13
C GLY A 104 29.51 3.14 5.60
N LEU A 105 30.53 3.95 5.89
CA LEU A 105 31.92 3.78 5.48
C LEU A 105 32.86 4.05 6.65
N VAL A 106 33.81 3.14 6.89
CA VAL A 106 34.93 3.37 7.82
C VAL A 106 36.21 3.45 7.01
N ARG A 107 37.03 4.47 7.32
CA ARG A 107 38.38 4.61 6.80
C ARG A 107 39.35 4.82 7.96
N PHE A 108 40.52 4.22 7.88
CA PHE A 108 41.59 4.46 8.85
C PHE A 108 42.96 4.39 8.17
N ASN A 109 43.96 5.02 8.77
CA ASN A 109 45.32 4.99 8.27
C ASN A 109 46.11 3.82 8.89
N GLY A 110 46.83 3.09 8.05
CA GLY A 110 47.79 2.07 8.42
C GLY A 110 49.16 2.35 7.80
N GLN A 111 50.24 2.07 8.52
CA GLN A 111 51.62 2.22 8.03
C GLN A 111 52.31 0.85 8.02
N LEU A 112 53.11 0.57 6.98
CA LEU A 112 53.97 -0.62 6.97
C LEU A 112 55.14 -0.46 7.98
N GLU A 113 55.70 -1.56 8.47
CA GLU A 113 56.89 -1.52 9.33
C GLU A 113 58.11 -0.91 8.61
N GLU A 114 58.86 -0.09 9.34
CA GLU A 114 60.12 0.53 8.89
C GLU A 114 61.10 -0.55 8.40
N GLY A 115 61.59 -0.42 7.16
CA GLY A 115 62.52 -1.36 6.52
C GLY A 115 61.95 -2.17 5.34
N THR A 116 60.65 -2.05 5.06
CA THR A 116 60.06 -2.51 3.78
C THR A 116 60.31 -1.48 2.67
N GLN A 117 60.47 -1.90 1.41
CA GLN A 117 60.82 -1.01 0.28
C GLN A 117 59.80 0.12 -0.02
N ASP A 118 58.68 0.18 0.71
CA ASP A 118 57.59 1.13 0.50
C ASP A 118 57.10 1.68 1.86
N ASP A 119 57.77 2.73 2.37
CA ASP A 119 57.42 3.46 3.62
C ASP A 119 56.18 4.36 3.42
N GLY A 120 55.07 3.75 3.02
CA GLY A 120 53.82 4.43 2.67
C GLY A 120 52.77 4.38 3.79
N ILE A 121 52.04 5.48 3.97
CA ILE A 121 50.75 5.48 4.68
C ILE A 121 49.67 5.01 3.71
N TYR A 122 48.89 4.04 4.13
CA TYR A 122 47.75 3.50 3.39
C TYR A 122 46.45 3.82 4.13
N THR A 123 45.43 4.21 3.38
CA THR A 123 44.07 4.31 3.91
C THR A 123 43.33 3.00 3.65
N VAL A 124 42.96 2.32 4.72
CA VAL A 124 42.11 1.12 4.67
C VAL A 124 40.65 1.52 4.69
N MET A 125 39.87 0.97 3.77
CA MET A 125 38.46 1.27 3.56
C MET A 125 37.60 0.03 3.80
N MET A 126 36.55 0.18 4.59
CA MET A 126 35.62 -0.89 4.98
C MET A 126 34.17 -0.43 4.87
N SER A 127 33.33 -1.22 4.21
CA SER A 127 31.89 -0.94 4.07
C SER A 127 31.12 -2.21 3.73
N LYS A 128 29.81 -2.23 4.02
CA LYS A 128 28.87 -3.27 3.56
C LYS A 128 28.59 -3.23 2.06
N THR A 129 28.99 -2.16 1.39
CA THR A 129 28.80 -1.95 -0.07
C THR A 129 30.14 -1.67 -0.76
N LEU A 130 31.23 -2.26 -0.22
CA LEU A 130 32.58 -2.10 -0.75
C LEU A 130 32.65 -2.42 -2.25
N HIS A 131 32.10 -3.55 -2.66
CA HIS A 131 32.09 -3.98 -4.07
C HIS A 131 31.28 -3.05 -4.97
N THR A 132 30.22 -2.40 -4.47
CA THR A 132 29.51 -1.35 -5.23
C THR A 132 30.41 -0.13 -5.44
N THR A 133 31.28 0.20 -4.48
CA THR A 133 32.24 1.31 -4.62
C THR A 133 33.33 0.97 -5.63
N LEU A 134 33.85 -0.25 -5.62
CA LEU A 134 34.82 -0.74 -6.61
C LEU A 134 34.22 -0.79 -8.02
N LEU A 135 32.98 -1.26 -8.14
CA LEU A 135 32.22 -1.23 -9.39
C LEU A 135 32.07 0.19 -9.95
N ARG A 136 31.81 1.16 -9.05
CA ARG A 136 31.71 2.57 -9.41
C ARG A 136 33.05 3.14 -9.87
N ASP A 137 34.14 2.85 -9.16
CA ASP A 137 35.49 3.22 -9.57
C ASP A 137 35.80 2.71 -10.99
N ALA A 138 35.58 1.41 -11.22
CA ALA A 138 35.83 0.76 -12.51
C ALA A 138 35.03 1.40 -13.65
N LEU A 139 33.72 1.63 -13.48
CA LEU A 139 32.88 2.28 -14.50
C LEU A 139 33.30 3.74 -14.78
N LEU A 140 33.55 4.52 -13.73
CA LEU A 140 33.84 5.95 -13.89
C LEU A 140 35.16 6.17 -14.63
N LYS A 141 36.17 5.32 -14.43
CA LYS A 141 37.42 5.33 -15.22
C LYS A 141 37.17 5.14 -16.73
N ARG A 142 36.25 4.24 -17.11
CA ARG A 142 35.83 4.06 -18.53
C ARG A 142 35.12 5.30 -19.09
N LEU A 143 34.43 6.05 -18.24
CA LEU A 143 33.75 7.29 -18.63
C LEU A 143 34.69 8.50 -18.74
N GLY A 144 35.97 8.34 -18.36
CA GLY A 144 37.02 9.37 -18.44
C GLY A 144 37.28 10.10 -17.11
N TYR A 145 36.69 9.67 -16.00
CA TYR A 145 36.95 10.28 -14.69
C TYR A 145 38.29 9.81 -14.13
N ILE A 146 39.10 10.78 -13.71
CA ILE A 146 40.36 10.51 -13.02
C ILE A 146 39.99 10.16 -11.58
N ILE A 147 40.38 8.98 -11.09
CA ILE A 147 40.05 8.52 -9.74
C ILE A 147 41.30 7.91 -9.11
N PRO A 148 41.64 8.29 -7.86
CA PRO A 148 42.73 7.66 -7.12
C PRO A 148 42.55 6.14 -7.05
N THR A 149 43.64 5.38 -7.21
CA THR A 149 43.59 3.92 -7.25
C THR A 149 43.00 3.34 -5.97
N ILE A 150 41.87 2.66 -6.08
CA ILE A 150 41.25 1.85 -5.02
C ILE A 150 41.49 0.39 -5.36
N LYS A 151 42.25 -0.35 -4.52
CA LYS A 151 42.54 -1.76 -4.78
C LYS A 151 41.89 -2.65 -3.74
N TYR A 152 41.17 -3.67 -4.19
CA TYR A 152 40.58 -4.70 -3.33
C TYR A 152 41.63 -5.62 -2.73
N TYR A 153 41.50 -5.92 -1.43
CA TYR A 153 42.32 -6.88 -0.71
C TYR A 153 41.41 -7.86 0.06
N PRO A 154 41.47 -9.17 -0.25
CA PRO A 154 40.63 -10.17 0.42
C PRO A 154 40.84 -10.24 1.94
N LYS A 155 42.08 -9.97 2.38
CA LYS A 155 42.45 -9.89 3.79
C LYS A 155 43.66 -9.00 4.01
N VAL A 156 43.73 -8.35 5.17
CA VAL A 156 44.87 -7.54 5.62
C VAL A 156 45.10 -7.77 7.11
N ASN A 157 46.35 -7.86 7.54
CA ASN A 157 46.72 -7.94 8.96
C ASN A 157 46.93 -6.54 9.53
N ILE A 158 46.22 -6.22 10.60
CA ILE A 158 46.29 -4.93 11.30
C ILE A 158 46.81 -5.15 12.71
N ARG A 159 47.85 -4.42 13.09
CA ARG A 159 48.38 -4.37 14.46
C ARG A 159 47.99 -3.07 15.15
N PHE A 160 47.51 -3.21 16.37
CA PHE A 160 47.14 -2.10 17.26
C PHE A 160 48.24 -1.86 18.31
N ASP A 161 48.34 -0.61 18.77
CA ASP A 161 49.29 -0.21 19.80
C ASP A 161 48.91 -0.76 21.19
N SER A 162 47.61 -0.96 21.43
CA SER A 162 47.09 -1.49 22.69
C SER A 162 45.77 -2.24 22.53
N VAL A 163 45.40 -3.02 23.55
CA VAL A 163 44.15 -3.79 23.62
C VAL A 163 42.95 -2.83 23.64
N GLU A 164 43.07 -1.72 24.36
CA GLU A 164 42.04 -0.67 24.42
C GLU A 164 41.80 -0.05 23.04
N GLN A 165 42.85 0.19 22.26
CA GLN A 165 42.74 0.75 20.91
C GLN A 165 42.03 -0.23 19.95
N ARG A 166 42.41 -1.51 20.01
CA ARG A 166 41.75 -2.60 19.26
C ARG A 166 40.27 -2.71 19.62
N ASP A 167 39.96 -2.74 20.91
CA ASP A 167 38.59 -2.94 21.39
C ASP A 167 37.73 -1.72 21.11
N HIS A 168 38.27 -0.51 21.23
CA HIS A 168 37.59 0.71 20.81
C HIS A 168 37.27 0.70 19.30
N PHE A 169 38.21 0.23 18.48
CA PHE A 169 37.98 0.10 17.05
C PHE A 169 36.85 -0.91 16.74
N LEU A 170 36.90 -2.10 17.33
CA LEU A 170 35.96 -3.18 17.07
C LEU A 170 34.57 -2.94 17.69
N THR A 171 34.48 -2.38 18.90
CA THR A 171 33.20 -2.21 19.61
C THR A 171 32.50 -0.90 19.28
N LYS A 172 33.27 0.14 18.89
CA LYS A 172 32.73 1.48 18.64
C LYS A 172 32.94 1.95 17.20
N SER A 173 34.19 2.14 16.78
CA SER A 173 34.49 2.81 15.50
C SER A 173 33.92 2.07 14.29
N LEU A 174 34.09 0.75 14.23
CA LEU A 174 33.63 -0.08 13.13
C LEU A 174 32.09 -0.22 13.10
N PRO A 175 31.40 -0.55 14.21
CA PRO A 175 29.94 -0.61 14.25
C PRO A 175 29.26 0.73 13.99
N GLU A 176 29.71 1.82 14.61
CA GLU A 176 29.11 3.14 14.42
C GLU A 176 29.31 3.66 12.98
N GLY A 177 30.47 3.41 12.37
CA GLY A 177 30.77 3.89 11.03
C GLY A 177 30.16 3.05 9.89
N THR A 178 30.05 1.73 10.05
CA THR A 178 29.52 0.84 8.99
C THR A 178 28.10 0.34 9.23
N TYR A 179 27.56 0.55 10.44
CA TYR A 179 26.34 -0.09 10.95
C TYR A 179 26.39 -1.63 10.93
N GLY A 180 27.58 -2.22 10.81
CA GLY A 180 27.80 -3.66 10.68
C GLY A 180 28.45 -4.27 11.92
N ALA A 181 28.13 -5.53 12.20
CA ALA A 181 28.79 -6.27 13.26
C ALA A 181 30.26 -6.56 12.89
N PRO A 182 31.22 -6.44 13.83
CA PRO A 182 32.65 -6.69 13.57
C PRO A 182 32.93 -8.10 13.03
N SER A 183 32.09 -9.06 13.41
CA SER A 183 32.19 -10.45 12.96
C SER A 183 32.15 -10.62 11.44
N ARG A 184 31.58 -9.67 10.70
CA ARG A 184 31.58 -9.67 9.23
C ARG A 184 32.99 -9.52 8.64
N TRP A 185 33.81 -8.68 9.26
CA TRP A 185 35.19 -8.44 8.83
C TRP A 185 36.21 -9.34 9.53
N LEU A 186 35.84 -10.01 10.63
CA LEU A 186 36.70 -10.98 11.32
C LEU A 186 36.44 -12.44 10.89
N GLY A 187 35.24 -12.74 10.41
CA GLY A 187 34.79 -14.12 10.15
C GLY A 187 34.40 -14.92 11.41
N PHE A 188 34.46 -14.29 12.59
CA PHE A 188 34.06 -14.86 13.87
C PHE A 188 33.68 -13.75 14.86
N ASP A 189 33.05 -14.10 15.99
CA ASP A 189 32.72 -13.12 17.02
C ASP A 189 33.99 -12.57 17.69
N HIS A 190 34.17 -11.24 17.63
CA HIS A 190 35.30 -10.53 18.24
C HIS A 190 35.54 -10.87 19.72
N LYS A 191 34.50 -11.29 20.46
CA LYS A 191 34.63 -11.76 21.86
C LYS A 191 35.47 -13.02 22.03
N LYS A 192 35.83 -13.70 20.93
CA LYS A 192 36.73 -14.86 20.92
C LYS A 192 38.21 -14.49 20.79
N LEU A 193 38.53 -13.21 20.59
CA LEU A 193 39.91 -12.72 20.59
C LEU A 193 40.50 -12.88 22.00
N LYS A 194 41.78 -13.23 22.09
CA LYS A 194 42.47 -13.26 23.38
C LYS A 194 42.76 -11.83 23.85
N ASP A 195 42.81 -11.63 25.17
CA ASP A 195 43.05 -10.32 25.77
C ASP A 195 44.40 -9.71 25.35
N ASP A 196 45.40 -10.53 25.03
CA ASP A 196 46.75 -10.12 24.59
C ASP A 196 46.93 -9.99 23.07
N GLN A 197 45.89 -10.30 22.28
CA GLN A 197 46.00 -10.37 20.82
C GLN A 197 45.92 -8.97 20.16
N LEU A 198 47.07 -8.36 19.86
CA LEU A 198 47.16 -7.03 19.23
C LEU A 198 47.07 -7.04 17.70
N THR A 199 47.33 -8.18 17.05
CA THR A 199 47.21 -8.33 15.59
C THR A 199 45.92 -9.06 15.23
N ILE A 200 45.12 -8.47 14.36
CA ILE A 200 43.89 -9.05 13.81
C ILE A 200 43.96 -9.11 12.29
N THR A 201 43.29 -10.10 11.69
CA THR A 201 43.09 -10.15 10.25
C THR A 201 41.70 -9.62 9.93
N LEU A 202 41.64 -8.57 9.11
CA LEU A 202 40.40 -8.03 8.56
C LEU A 202 40.19 -8.57 7.14
N PHE A 203 39.00 -9.11 6.87
CA PHE A 203 38.54 -9.55 5.55
C PHE A 203 37.80 -8.43 4.83
N ASP A 204 37.70 -8.52 3.51
CA ASP A 204 36.86 -7.65 2.67
C ASP A 204 37.14 -6.15 2.84
N VAL A 205 38.37 -5.74 2.48
CA VAL A 205 38.84 -4.35 2.60
C VAL A 205 39.36 -3.83 1.27
N ALA A 206 39.38 -2.51 1.10
CA ALA A 206 40.11 -1.88 0.02
C ALA A 206 41.18 -0.94 0.56
N LEU A 207 42.28 -0.83 -0.18
CA LEU A 207 43.40 0.03 0.15
C LEU A 207 43.50 1.18 -0.85
N LEU A 208 43.81 2.35 -0.32
CA LEU A 208 44.15 3.56 -1.07
C LEU A 208 45.51 4.06 -0.61
N ARG A 209 46.29 4.60 -1.53
CA ARG A 209 47.52 5.34 -1.21
C ARG A 209 47.29 6.82 -1.50
N PRO A 210 47.25 7.69 -0.49
CA PRO A 210 47.05 9.13 -0.70
C PRO A 210 48.23 9.73 -1.47
N ASP A 211 47.95 10.49 -2.53
CA ASP A 211 48.93 11.31 -3.27
C ASP A 211 48.61 12.81 -3.07
N GLN A 212 49.63 13.66 -3.10
CA GLN A 212 49.44 15.13 -3.02
C GLN A 212 48.68 15.69 -4.24
N ARG A 213 48.66 14.97 -5.36
CA ARG A 213 47.89 15.31 -6.57
C ARG A 213 46.48 14.73 -6.56
N ASP A 214 46.09 14.01 -5.51
CA ASP A 214 44.74 13.47 -5.40
C ASP A 214 43.74 14.61 -5.26
N HIS A 215 42.82 14.68 -6.21
CA HIS A 215 41.63 15.52 -6.13
C HIS A 215 40.48 14.74 -5.47
N TYR A 216 39.33 15.40 -5.37
CA TYR A 216 38.15 14.80 -4.77
C TYR A 216 37.74 13.49 -5.46
N ASN A 217 37.74 12.38 -4.72
CA ASN A 217 37.40 11.06 -5.26
C ASN A 217 35.88 10.93 -5.51
N VAL A 218 35.49 11.05 -6.78
CA VAL A 218 34.08 10.93 -7.18
C VAL A 218 33.52 9.52 -7.00
N ALA A 219 34.33 8.45 -6.99
CA ALA A 219 33.82 7.14 -6.60
C ALA A 219 33.31 7.11 -5.15
N MET A 220 33.69 8.06 -4.29
CA MET A 220 33.22 8.15 -2.90
C MET A 220 32.13 9.19 -2.66
N GLY A 221 31.73 9.98 -3.66
CA GLY A 221 30.75 11.05 -3.47
C GLY A 221 30.78 12.16 -4.50
N VAL A 222 30.08 13.24 -4.17
CA VAL A 222 30.29 14.57 -4.75
C VAL A 222 30.28 15.58 -3.60
N PRO A 223 30.89 16.77 -3.77
CA PRO A 223 30.80 17.82 -2.77
C PRO A 223 29.35 18.16 -2.42
N SER A 224 29.07 18.49 -1.15
CA SER A 224 27.73 18.83 -0.65
C SER A 224 27.18 20.20 -1.11
N LYS A 225 27.78 20.79 -2.14
CA LYS A 225 27.40 22.09 -2.72
C LYS A 225 26.59 21.87 -3.99
N VAL A 226 25.86 22.90 -4.43
CA VAL A 226 25.20 22.91 -5.74
C VAL A 226 26.28 22.79 -6.82
N LEU A 227 26.22 21.70 -7.60
CA LEU A 227 27.19 21.44 -8.66
C LEU A 227 26.89 22.32 -9.88
N THR A 228 27.92 22.87 -10.53
CA THR A 228 27.78 23.78 -11.69
C THR A 228 28.37 23.22 -12.98
N SER A 229 29.39 22.37 -12.89
CA SER A 229 30.08 21.75 -14.02
C SER A 229 29.34 20.52 -14.53
N ARG A 230 29.26 20.33 -15.86
CA ARG A 230 28.64 19.15 -16.49
C ARG A 230 29.28 17.88 -15.93
N THR A 231 30.61 17.88 -15.81
CA THR A 231 31.40 16.75 -15.27
C THR A 231 30.88 16.23 -13.94
N LEU A 232 30.48 17.11 -13.01
CA LEU A 232 29.98 16.70 -11.70
C LEU A 232 28.46 16.48 -11.70
N ARG A 233 27.72 17.30 -12.45
CA ARG A 233 26.25 17.21 -12.59
C ARG A 233 25.83 15.88 -13.19
N SER A 234 26.52 15.41 -14.22
CA SER A 234 26.18 14.20 -14.97
C SER A 234 26.44 12.91 -14.21
N LEU A 235 27.21 12.94 -13.10
CA LEU A 235 27.51 11.77 -12.26
C LEU A 235 26.25 11.10 -11.70
N ILE A 236 25.12 11.81 -11.65
CA ILE A 236 23.84 11.22 -11.25
C ILE A 236 23.47 10.00 -12.11
N LEU A 237 23.81 9.99 -13.40
CA LEU A 237 23.47 8.88 -14.30
C LEU A 237 24.24 7.58 -13.95
N PRO A 238 25.58 7.55 -13.87
CA PRO A 238 26.30 6.36 -13.43
C PRO A 238 25.99 5.99 -11.97
N TYR A 239 25.69 6.96 -11.09
CA TYR A 239 25.29 6.65 -9.72
C TYR A 239 23.93 5.94 -9.67
N ALA A 240 22.98 6.37 -10.49
CA ALA A 240 21.70 5.70 -10.62
C ALA A 240 21.83 4.31 -11.23
N LEU A 241 22.64 4.16 -12.28
CA LEU A 241 22.93 2.86 -12.90
C LEU A 241 23.44 1.86 -11.86
N LEU A 242 24.36 2.31 -11.00
CA LEU A 242 25.08 1.45 -10.08
C LEU A 242 24.48 1.34 -8.69
N ASN A 243 23.28 1.89 -8.42
CA ASN A 243 22.62 1.94 -7.10
C ASN A 243 22.25 0.57 -6.49
N LEU A 244 23.28 -0.26 -6.30
CA LEU A 244 23.29 -1.58 -5.72
C LEU A 244 23.56 -1.40 -4.22
N GLY A 245 22.53 -1.66 -3.42
CA GLY A 245 22.67 -1.76 -1.97
C GLY A 245 23.45 -3.02 -1.56
N GLU A 246 23.19 -3.54 -0.37
CA GLU A 246 23.83 -4.79 0.07
C GLU A 246 23.27 -6.03 -0.64
N SER A 247 21.99 -6.04 -1.03
CA SER A 247 21.34 -7.19 -1.68
C SER A 247 21.18 -7.02 -3.19
N VAL A 248 21.67 -8.01 -3.94
CA VAL A 248 21.47 -8.10 -5.39
C VAL A 248 20.02 -8.48 -5.74
N ASN A 249 19.30 -9.18 -4.84
CA ASN A 249 17.90 -9.54 -5.07
C ASN A 249 17.00 -8.29 -5.03
N LYS A 250 17.32 -7.32 -4.16
CA LYS A 250 16.64 -6.02 -4.07
C LYS A 250 17.03 -5.04 -5.17
N PHE A 251 18.10 -5.31 -5.92
CA PHE A 251 18.53 -4.46 -7.02
C PHE A 251 17.55 -4.58 -8.22
N PRO A 252 16.88 -3.50 -8.67
CA PRO A 252 15.89 -3.60 -9.74
C PRO A 252 16.52 -3.80 -11.13
N TRP A 253 15.79 -4.43 -12.04
CA TRP A 253 16.20 -4.64 -13.44
C TRP A 253 16.14 -3.36 -14.28
N THR A 254 15.37 -2.37 -13.82
CA THR A 254 15.13 -1.07 -14.45
C THR A 254 15.63 0.04 -13.54
N VAL A 255 15.78 1.24 -14.09
CA VAL A 255 16.23 2.40 -13.33
C VAL A 255 15.62 3.69 -13.84
N GLY A 256 15.24 4.54 -12.90
CA GLY A 256 14.59 5.80 -13.17
C GLY A 256 13.09 5.65 -13.46
N LYS A 257 12.38 6.75 -13.27
CA LYS A 257 10.94 6.86 -13.55
C LYS A 257 10.59 8.29 -13.92
N ILE A 258 9.50 8.45 -14.66
CA ILE A 258 8.93 9.77 -14.93
C ILE A 258 7.85 10.03 -13.89
N ASP A 259 8.06 11.03 -13.04
CA ASP A 259 7.17 11.41 -11.95
C ASP A 259 6.91 12.92 -12.00
N ASN A 260 5.65 13.31 -12.27
CA ASN A 260 5.21 14.70 -12.29
C ASN A 260 6.06 15.62 -13.18
N GLU A 261 6.35 15.19 -14.42
CA GLU A 261 7.26 15.84 -15.38
C GLU A 261 8.73 15.94 -14.94
N TYR A 262 9.14 15.18 -13.93
CA TYR A 262 10.54 14.99 -13.58
C TYR A 262 10.99 13.58 -13.93
N LEU A 263 12.17 13.47 -14.52
CA LEU A 263 12.94 12.24 -14.48
C LEU A 263 13.55 12.10 -13.08
N THR A 264 13.15 11.05 -12.38
CA THR A 264 13.61 10.76 -11.03
C THR A 264 14.65 9.65 -11.07
N LEU A 265 15.86 9.91 -10.56
CA LEU A 265 16.98 8.97 -10.57
C LEU A 265 17.47 8.72 -9.13
N PRO A 266 17.59 7.44 -8.71
CA PRO A 266 18.08 7.13 -7.36
C PRO A 266 19.61 7.27 -7.26
N HIS A 267 20.13 7.59 -6.07
CA HIS A 267 21.58 7.65 -5.79
C HIS A 267 21.89 7.44 -4.30
N PHE A 268 23.20 7.38 -3.99
CA PHE A 268 23.74 6.98 -2.68
C PHE A 268 23.99 8.13 -1.69
N PHE A 269 23.90 9.38 -2.15
CA PHE A 269 24.49 10.53 -1.44
C PHE A 269 23.42 11.55 -1.01
N PRO A 270 22.87 11.47 0.22
CA PRO A 270 21.75 12.31 0.67
C PRO A 270 22.02 13.81 0.66
N THR A 271 23.28 14.20 0.82
CA THR A 271 23.71 15.60 0.86
C THR A 271 24.05 16.17 -0.52
N ALA A 272 24.07 15.34 -1.57
CA ALA A 272 24.42 15.77 -2.92
C ALA A 272 23.23 16.49 -3.59
N ARG A 273 23.50 17.61 -4.25
CA ARG A 273 22.54 18.33 -5.11
C ARG A 273 23.10 18.45 -6.51
N PHE A 274 22.77 17.50 -7.38
CA PHE A 274 23.38 17.43 -8.70
C PHE A 274 22.96 18.61 -9.57
N SER A 275 21.71 19.08 -9.49
CA SER A 275 21.22 20.17 -10.35
C SER A 275 21.41 19.88 -11.85
N ALA A 276 21.43 18.59 -12.21
CA ALA A 276 21.65 18.13 -13.57
C ALA A 276 20.52 18.59 -14.51
N THR A 277 20.88 18.91 -15.75
CA THR A 277 19.93 19.17 -16.85
C THR A 277 19.69 17.88 -17.64
N LEU A 278 18.61 17.83 -18.44
CA LEU A 278 18.39 16.72 -19.37
C LEU A 278 19.55 16.58 -20.38
N ASP A 279 20.19 17.69 -20.74
CA ASP A 279 21.33 17.71 -21.65
C ASP A 279 22.58 17.07 -21.03
N ASP A 280 22.82 17.29 -19.73
CA ASP A 280 23.91 16.62 -19.01
C ASP A 280 23.68 15.09 -18.95
N LEU A 281 22.43 14.66 -18.75
CA LEU A 281 22.08 13.24 -18.75
C LEU A 281 22.24 12.61 -20.13
N ARG A 282 21.75 13.26 -21.19
CA ARG A 282 21.89 12.80 -22.57
C ARG A 282 23.36 12.72 -22.99
N TRP A 283 24.19 13.69 -22.59
CA TRP A 283 25.63 13.65 -22.82
C TRP A 283 26.26 12.40 -22.19
N MET A 284 26.01 12.15 -20.91
CA MET A 284 26.55 10.98 -20.22
C MET A 284 25.98 9.67 -20.76
N ALA A 285 24.71 9.65 -21.13
CA ALA A 285 24.05 8.49 -21.73
C ALA A 285 24.69 8.11 -23.07
N ARG A 286 25.09 9.09 -23.89
CA ARG A 286 25.86 8.82 -25.12
C ARG A 286 27.22 8.21 -24.79
N ARG A 287 27.95 8.70 -23.80
CA ARG A 287 29.21 8.07 -23.37
C ARG A 287 29.00 6.64 -22.88
N LEU A 288 27.96 6.41 -22.08
CA LEU A 288 27.58 5.07 -21.61
C LEU A 288 27.16 4.14 -22.75
N LYS A 289 26.53 4.68 -23.79
CA LYS A 289 26.11 3.91 -24.98
C LYS A 289 27.31 3.31 -25.71
N GLU A 290 28.42 4.05 -25.81
CA GLU A 290 29.64 3.63 -26.53
C GLU A 290 30.45 2.55 -25.80
N ILE A 291 30.15 2.27 -24.52
CA ILE A 291 30.82 1.19 -23.79
C ILE A 291 30.33 -0.17 -24.33
N PRO A 292 31.23 -1.04 -24.84
CA PRO A 292 30.86 -2.35 -25.37
C PRO A 292 30.43 -3.31 -24.25
N ARG A 293 29.71 -4.37 -24.61
CA ARG A 293 29.17 -5.35 -23.66
C ARG A 293 30.26 -6.01 -22.82
N GLU A 294 31.40 -6.29 -23.42
CA GLU A 294 32.53 -7.00 -22.79
C GLU A 294 33.13 -6.18 -21.64
N GLU A 295 33.20 -4.86 -21.79
CA GLU A 295 33.65 -3.93 -20.74
C GLU A 295 32.69 -3.93 -19.54
N PHE A 296 31.39 -4.16 -19.76
CA PHE A 296 30.43 -4.34 -18.66
C PHE A 296 30.74 -5.55 -17.79
N PHE A 297 31.35 -6.58 -18.36
CA PHE A 297 31.73 -7.76 -17.60
C PHE A 297 33.04 -7.50 -16.86
N GLN A 298 33.99 -6.85 -17.55
CA GLN A 298 35.28 -6.52 -16.97
C GLN A 298 35.17 -5.63 -15.73
N PHE A 299 34.35 -4.57 -15.74
CA PHE A 299 34.22 -3.74 -14.54
C PHE A 299 33.49 -4.45 -13.37
N VAL A 300 32.70 -5.49 -13.63
CA VAL A 300 32.10 -6.31 -12.57
C VAL A 300 33.16 -7.26 -11.99
N ASP A 301 34.08 -7.74 -12.82
CA ASP A 301 35.20 -8.58 -12.40
C ASP A 301 36.19 -7.78 -11.52
N GLU A 302 36.49 -6.54 -11.92
CA GLU A 302 37.31 -5.60 -11.14
C GLU A 302 36.68 -5.23 -9.80
N ALA A 303 35.35 -5.28 -9.70
CA ALA A 303 34.64 -5.06 -8.45
C ALA A 303 34.77 -6.23 -7.46
N ALA A 304 35.38 -7.35 -7.86
CA ALA A 304 35.67 -8.51 -7.03
C ALA A 304 34.44 -9.13 -6.33
N PHE A 305 33.29 -9.16 -7.01
CA PHE A 305 32.13 -9.92 -6.52
C PHE A 305 32.40 -11.43 -6.55
N PRO A 306 31.79 -12.23 -5.64
CA PRO A 306 31.72 -13.67 -5.84
C PRO A 306 31.11 -13.99 -7.21
N GLU A 307 31.65 -14.98 -7.93
CA GLU A 307 31.23 -15.29 -9.31
C GLU A 307 29.70 -15.47 -9.50
N PRO A 308 28.96 -16.14 -8.60
CA PRO A 308 27.50 -16.21 -8.68
C PRO A 308 26.82 -14.84 -8.57
N VAL A 309 27.31 -13.96 -7.69
CA VAL A 309 26.81 -12.59 -7.53
C VAL A 309 27.13 -11.78 -8.79
N ALA A 310 28.37 -11.87 -9.29
CA ALA A 310 28.84 -11.20 -10.49
C ALA A 310 27.94 -11.51 -11.70
N ARG A 311 27.54 -12.77 -11.89
CA ARG A 311 26.63 -13.17 -12.98
C ARG A 311 25.29 -12.43 -12.96
N ILE A 312 24.67 -12.27 -11.79
CA ILE A 312 23.41 -11.53 -11.68
C ILE A 312 23.64 -10.04 -11.91
N VAL A 313 24.70 -9.49 -11.31
CA VAL A 313 25.06 -8.06 -11.44
C VAL A 313 25.29 -7.70 -12.91
N ARG A 314 26.06 -8.50 -13.66
CA ARG A 314 26.30 -8.31 -15.11
C ARG A 314 24.98 -8.17 -15.88
N GLU A 315 24.05 -9.13 -15.72
CA GLU A 315 22.76 -9.10 -16.43
C GLU A 315 21.87 -7.92 -16.00
N LYS A 316 21.83 -7.60 -14.70
CA LYS A 316 21.07 -6.44 -14.21
C LYS A 316 21.63 -5.12 -14.72
N LEU A 317 22.95 -4.97 -14.80
CA LEU A 317 23.56 -3.74 -15.33
C LEU A 317 23.29 -3.55 -16.82
N LEU A 318 23.31 -4.62 -17.62
CA LEU A 318 22.90 -4.56 -19.03
C LEU A 318 21.43 -4.14 -19.17
N ALA A 319 20.53 -4.71 -18.36
CA ALA A 319 19.11 -4.35 -18.35
C ALA A 319 18.89 -2.87 -17.99
N ARG A 320 19.58 -2.40 -16.95
CA ARG A 320 19.50 -1.01 -16.48
C ARG A 320 20.08 -0.03 -17.49
N ARG A 321 21.18 -0.37 -18.17
CA ARG A 321 21.72 0.45 -19.27
C ARG A 321 20.70 0.59 -20.39
N ASN A 322 20.08 -0.51 -20.83
CA ASN A 322 19.04 -0.45 -21.85
C ASN A 322 17.86 0.42 -21.39
N SER A 323 17.39 0.25 -20.14
CA SER A 323 16.30 1.04 -19.56
C SER A 323 16.63 2.55 -19.48
N LEU A 324 17.86 2.94 -19.11
CA LEU A 324 18.26 4.36 -19.09
C LEU A 324 18.28 4.99 -20.48
N LEU A 325 18.82 4.27 -21.47
CA LEU A 325 18.91 4.79 -22.84
C LEU A 325 17.52 4.95 -23.46
N GLU A 326 16.62 4.01 -23.19
CA GLU A 326 15.20 4.08 -23.56
C GLU A 326 14.51 5.27 -22.87
N LEU A 327 14.70 5.44 -21.56
CA LEU A 327 14.11 6.52 -20.77
C LEU A 327 14.56 7.92 -21.20
N LEU A 328 15.78 8.05 -21.75
CA LEU A 328 16.37 9.30 -22.24
C LEU A 328 16.17 9.53 -23.74
N ASP A 329 15.43 8.65 -24.42
CA ASP A 329 15.17 8.67 -25.86
C ASP A 329 16.47 8.73 -26.70
N ILE A 330 17.48 7.98 -26.28
CA ILE A 330 18.72 7.79 -27.05
C ILE A 330 18.50 6.62 -27.99
N LYS A 331 18.85 6.74 -29.27
CA LYS A 331 18.81 5.60 -30.21
C LYS A 331 19.99 4.65 -29.95
N PHE A 332 19.73 3.38 -29.69
CA PHE A 332 20.76 2.35 -29.41
C PHE A 332 20.29 0.96 -29.80
N GLU A 333 21.25 0.05 -29.99
CA GLU A 333 20.97 -1.39 -30.08
C GLU A 333 20.94 -1.99 -28.66
N PRO A 334 19.82 -2.59 -28.23
CA PRO A 334 19.69 -3.13 -26.89
C PRO A 334 20.53 -4.40 -26.74
N PHE A 335 21.29 -4.47 -25.64
CA PHE A 335 22.00 -5.71 -25.31
C PHE A 335 21.02 -6.82 -24.94
N SER A 336 21.31 -8.05 -25.36
CA SER A 336 20.53 -9.22 -24.95
C SER A 336 20.81 -9.55 -23.48
N VAL A 337 19.74 -9.56 -22.68
CA VAL A 337 19.78 -9.82 -21.24
C VAL A 337 19.13 -11.16 -20.90
N ASN A 338 19.78 -11.97 -20.07
CA ASN A 338 19.16 -13.10 -19.42
C ASN A 338 18.51 -12.67 -18.09
N LEU A 339 17.17 -12.60 -18.08
CA LEU A 339 16.38 -12.20 -16.92
C LEU A 339 16.20 -13.32 -15.87
N GLN A 340 16.66 -14.54 -16.15
CA GLN A 340 16.53 -15.71 -15.27
C GLN A 340 17.81 -16.54 -15.22
N PRO A 341 18.97 -15.95 -14.86
CA PRO A 341 20.20 -16.71 -14.74
C PRO A 341 20.05 -17.81 -13.67
N THR A 342 20.70 -18.95 -13.89
CA THR A 342 20.76 -20.08 -12.95
C THR A 342 22.20 -20.57 -12.86
N TYR A 343 22.68 -20.87 -11.65
CA TYR A 343 24.06 -21.29 -11.41
C TYR A 343 24.14 -22.15 -10.16
N GLU A 344 24.57 -23.42 -10.33
CA GLU A 344 25.00 -24.37 -9.28
C GLU A 344 24.16 -24.42 -7.99
N GLY A 345 22.86 -24.12 -8.07
CA GLY A 345 21.96 -24.05 -6.90
C GLY A 345 22.09 -22.76 -6.05
N GLU A 346 23.15 -21.97 -6.23
CA GLU A 346 23.33 -20.68 -5.56
C GLU A 346 22.47 -19.57 -6.20
N ILE A 347 22.21 -19.68 -7.50
CA ILE A 347 21.24 -18.84 -8.23
C ILE A 347 20.10 -19.70 -8.75
N VAL A 348 18.87 -19.37 -8.35
CA VAL A 348 17.65 -20.04 -8.80
C VAL A 348 16.72 -19.02 -9.46
N ARG A 349 16.55 -19.14 -10.79
CA ARG A 349 15.67 -18.29 -11.61
C ARG A 349 15.92 -16.77 -11.42
N GLY A 350 17.19 -16.37 -11.35
CA GLY A 350 17.60 -14.97 -11.19
C GLY A 350 17.64 -14.45 -9.74
N GLN A 351 17.45 -15.32 -8.75
CA GLN A 351 17.55 -14.97 -7.33
C GLN A 351 18.74 -15.68 -6.68
N LEU A 352 19.52 -14.92 -5.89
CA LEU A 352 20.59 -15.43 -5.07
C LEU A 352 20.00 -16.03 -3.79
N VAL A 353 20.25 -17.31 -3.53
CA VAL A 353 19.69 -18.04 -2.37
C VAL A 353 20.64 -18.00 -1.16
N ARG A 354 21.94 -17.83 -1.41
CA ARG A 354 22.98 -17.84 -0.38
C ARG A 354 23.21 -16.44 0.21
N GLU A 355 23.15 -16.33 1.54
CA GLU A 355 23.32 -15.06 2.27
C GLU A 355 24.74 -14.77 2.73
N ASP A 356 25.53 -15.76 3.15
CA ASP A 356 26.87 -15.53 3.68
C ASP A 356 27.96 -16.13 2.78
N TRP A 357 29.01 -15.33 2.54
CA TRP A 357 30.13 -15.65 1.66
C TRP A 357 31.44 -15.63 2.45
N LYS A 358 32.19 -16.72 2.39
CA LYS A 358 33.44 -16.84 3.15
C LYS A 358 34.46 -15.81 2.65
N GLY A 359 34.97 -14.97 3.56
CA GLY A 359 35.96 -13.93 3.26
C GLY A 359 35.35 -12.61 2.76
N TYR A 360 34.02 -12.48 2.78
CA TYR A 360 33.30 -11.26 2.42
C TYR A 360 32.55 -10.73 3.66
N ALA A 361 32.55 -9.42 3.87
CA ALA A 361 31.75 -8.76 4.90
C ALA A 361 30.34 -8.43 4.39
N THR A 362 30.18 -8.36 3.07
CA THR A 362 28.92 -8.14 2.36
C THR A 362 28.14 -9.46 2.23
N ARG A 363 26.82 -9.43 2.50
CA ARG A 363 25.95 -10.61 2.37
C ARG A 363 25.44 -10.89 0.94
N PHE A 364 25.27 -9.86 0.12
CA PHE A 364 24.70 -9.97 -1.24
C PHE A 364 23.23 -10.45 -1.33
N ALA A 365 22.67 -11.09 -0.30
CA ALA A 365 21.24 -11.39 -0.13
C ALA A 365 20.87 -11.40 1.36
N HIS A 366 19.59 -11.17 1.70
CA HIS A 366 19.08 -11.18 3.08
C HIS A 366 18.09 -12.31 3.38
N GLY A 367 17.86 -13.20 2.43
CA GLY A 367 16.87 -14.27 2.54
C GLY A 367 15.42 -13.78 2.38
N ASP A 368 14.52 -14.70 2.04
CA ASP A 368 13.11 -14.35 1.85
C ASP A 368 12.44 -14.08 3.22
N PRO A 369 11.86 -12.90 3.45
CA PRO A 369 11.10 -12.63 4.67
C PRO A 369 9.86 -13.54 4.76
N GLU A 370 9.41 -13.82 5.98
CA GLU A 370 8.18 -14.58 6.18
C GLU A 370 6.98 -13.81 5.61
N SER A 371 6.23 -14.46 4.71
CA SER A 371 5.00 -13.91 4.12
C SER A 371 3.78 -14.45 4.87
N PRO A 372 2.73 -13.65 5.10
CA PRO A 372 1.50 -14.15 5.71
C PRO A 372 0.92 -15.32 4.93
N PHE A 373 1.05 -15.33 3.62
CA PHE A 373 0.46 -16.36 2.77
C PHE A 373 1.43 -17.49 2.41
N LYS A 374 2.60 -17.63 3.05
CA LYS A 374 3.50 -18.77 2.81
C LYS A 374 2.76 -20.09 3.04
N ASP A 375 1.92 -20.12 4.07
CA ASP A 375 1.23 -21.32 4.54
C ASP A 375 -0.29 -21.19 4.36
N PHE A 376 -0.75 -21.38 3.12
CA PHE A 376 -2.18 -21.24 2.75
C PHE A 376 -3.12 -22.12 3.59
N GLU A 377 -2.63 -23.28 4.02
CA GLU A 377 -3.40 -24.23 4.85
C GLU A 377 -3.97 -23.57 6.11
N TYR A 378 -3.23 -22.67 6.76
CA TYR A 378 -3.68 -21.94 7.95
C TYR A 378 -4.88 -21.02 7.66
N PHE A 379 -4.95 -20.39 6.49
CA PHE A 379 -6.13 -19.60 6.12
C PHE A 379 -7.37 -20.49 5.91
N ALA A 380 -7.21 -21.66 5.28
CA ALA A 380 -8.30 -22.60 5.12
C ALA A 380 -8.75 -23.18 6.48
N PHE A 381 -7.79 -23.53 7.35
CA PHE A 381 -8.08 -23.99 8.71
C PHE A 381 -8.81 -22.93 9.54
N SER A 382 -8.48 -21.64 9.41
CA SER A 382 -9.15 -20.58 10.17
C SER A 382 -10.62 -20.46 9.78
N LYS A 383 -10.94 -20.63 8.49
CA LYS A 383 -12.34 -20.64 8.01
C LYS A 383 -13.12 -21.84 8.54
N ILE A 384 -12.50 -23.04 8.56
CA ILE A 384 -13.11 -24.25 9.13
C ILE A 384 -13.32 -24.09 10.63
N GLN A 385 -12.34 -23.55 11.35
CA GLN A 385 -12.42 -23.28 12.78
C GLN A 385 -13.53 -22.27 13.10
N ASN A 386 -13.61 -21.17 12.35
CA ASN A 386 -14.68 -20.19 12.50
C ASN A 386 -16.05 -20.84 12.26
N ALA A 387 -16.17 -21.66 11.22
CA ALA A 387 -17.41 -22.39 10.93
C ALA A 387 -17.81 -23.35 12.06
N ALA A 388 -16.86 -24.10 12.62
CA ALA A 388 -17.10 -24.97 13.77
C ALA A 388 -17.59 -24.17 14.98
N LEU A 389 -16.95 -23.03 15.27
CA LEU A 389 -17.35 -22.13 16.35
C LEU A 389 -18.75 -21.57 16.13
N SER A 390 -19.06 -21.07 14.93
CA SER A 390 -20.39 -20.54 14.61
C SER A 390 -21.49 -21.60 14.71
N ASN A 391 -21.21 -22.85 14.33
CA ASN A 391 -22.17 -23.94 14.47
C ASN A 391 -22.44 -24.31 15.94
N LEU A 392 -21.41 -24.27 16.80
CA LEU A 392 -21.60 -24.45 18.25
C LEU A 392 -22.42 -23.31 18.87
N ILE A 393 -22.19 -22.08 18.42
CA ILE A 393 -22.97 -20.91 18.87
C ILE A 393 -24.41 -20.98 18.36
N SER A 394 -24.65 -21.50 17.16
CA SER A 394 -26.01 -21.75 16.66
C SER A 394 -26.80 -22.64 17.59
N LEU A 395 -26.21 -23.71 18.14
CA LEU A 395 -26.87 -24.58 19.12
C LEU A 395 -27.31 -23.85 20.39
N VAL A 396 -26.51 -22.89 20.83
CA VAL A 396 -26.87 -22.05 21.99
C VAL A 396 -27.99 -21.11 21.59
N ASN A 397 -27.91 -20.50 20.42
CA ASN A 397 -28.90 -19.54 19.91
C ASN A 397 -30.28 -20.18 19.68
N ASP A 398 -30.34 -21.41 19.15
CA ASP A 398 -31.60 -22.13 18.95
C ASP A 398 -32.32 -22.37 20.29
N LYS A 399 -31.58 -22.57 21.39
CA LYS A 399 -32.15 -22.70 22.75
C LYS A 399 -32.52 -21.37 23.40
N LEU A 400 -32.08 -20.24 22.83
CA LEU A 400 -32.39 -18.89 23.30
C LEU A 400 -33.59 -18.28 22.55
N SER A 401 -34.17 -18.99 21.57
CA SER A 401 -35.43 -18.63 20.94
C SER A 401 -36.60 -19.12 21.77
N VAL A 402 -37.55 -18.23 22.09
CA VAL A 402 -38.73 -18.55 22.92
C VAL A 402 -39.92 -18.98 22.08
N PHE A 403 -40.00 -18.54 20.83
CA PHE A 403 -41.12 -18.80 19.93
C PHE A 403 -40.61 -19.21 18.55
N ASP A 404 -41.03 -20.36 18.02
CA ASP A 404 -40.68 -20.80 16.66
C ASP A 404 -41.85 -20.52 15.69
N PRO A 405 -41.72 -19.57 14.75
CA PRO A 405 -42.70 -19.33 13.70
C PRO A 405 -43.02 -20.58 12.86
N SER A 406 -42.07 -21.50 12.72
CA SER A 406 -42.22 -22.73 11.94
C SER A 406 -43.22 -23.68 12.58
N GLU A 407 -43.26 -23.75 13.92
CA GLU A 407 -44.23 -24.56 14.65
C GLU A 407 -45.65 -24.03 14.45
N LYS A 408 -45.84 -22.70 14.54
CA LYS A 408 -47.16 -22.07 14.31
C LYS A 408 -47.65 -22.22 12.87
N ARG A 409 -46.75 -22.14 11.90
CA ARG A 409 -47.07 -22.46 10.51
C ARG A 409 -47.45 -23.93 10.33
N LEU A 410 -46.72 -24.85 10.98
CA LEU A 410 -47.01 -26.28 10.90
C LEU A 410 -48.36 -26.63 11.55
N GLU A 411 -48.68 -26.02 12.70
CA GLU A 411 -49.99 -26.13 13.36
C GLU A 411 -51.11 -25.69 12.40
N PHE A 412 -50.96 -24.51 11.78
CA PHE A 412 -51.91 -24.02 10.77
C PHE A 412 -52.09 -24.98 9.57
N LEU A 413 -50.98 -25.55 9.05
CA LEU A 413 -51.04 -26.52 7.95
C LEU A 413 -51.66 -27.86 8.35
N LYS A 414 -51.43 -28.31 9.59
CA LYS A 414 -52.08 -29.52 10.14
C LYS A 414 -53.58 -29.32 10.26
N ASP A 415 -54.01 -28.17 10.77
CA ASP A 415 -55.43 -27.83 10.89
C ASP A 415 -56.12 -27.84 9.51
N GLN A 416 -55.48 -27.23 8.49
CA GLN A 416 -55.98 -27.31 7.12
C GLN A 416 -56.00 -28.74 6.57
N PHE A 417 -54.96 -29.54 6.85
CA PHE A 417 -54.92 -30.93 6.39
C PHE A 417 -56.02 -31.78 7.03
N GLU A 418 -56.24 -31.67 8.34
CA GLU A 418 -57.29 -32.39 9.06
C GLU A 418 -58.69 -31.97 8.59
N ASP A 419 -58.94 -30.66 8.43
CA ASP A 419 -60.18 -30.15 7.86
C ASP A 419 -60.44 -30.66 6.44
N GLY A 420 -59.38 -30.78 5.64
CA GLY A 420 -59.46 -31.24 4.25
C GLY A 420 -59.70 -32.73 4.17
N LEU A 421 -59.06 -33.51 5.04
CA LEU A 421 -59.25 -34.94 5.17
C LEU A 421 -60.67 -35.25 5.65
N ASN A 422 -61.17 -34.56 6.68
CA ASN A 422 -62.53 -34.73 7.19
C ASN A 422 -63.56 -34.41 6.10
N HIS A 423 -63.38 -33.31 5.37
CA HIS A 423 -64.26 -32.97 4.26
C HIS A 423 -64.23 -34.02 3.14
N PHE A 424 -63.04 -34.49 2.75
CA PHE A 424 -62.91 -35.55 1.73
C PHE A 424 -63.55 -36.87 2.17
N VAL A 425 -63.42 -37.24 3.44
CA VAL A 425 -64.08 -38.42 4.02
C VAL A 425 -65.61 -38.29 4.01
N GLU A 426 -66.13 -37.08 4.24
CA GLU A 426 -67.58 -36.80 4.27
C GLU A 426 -68.22 -36.65 2.88
N THR A 427 -67.52 -36.02 1.92
CA THR A 427 -68.10 -35.62 0.62
C THR A 427 -67.52 -36.37 -0.58
N GLY A 428 -66.36 -37.02 -0.43
CA GLY A 428 -65.60 -37.62 -1.52
C GLY A 428 -64.87 -36.61 -2.40
N GLU A 429 -64.91 -35.31 -2.07
CA GLU A 429 -64.30 -34.22 -2.83
C GLU A 429 -63.19 -33.53 -2.03
N PHE A 430 -62.13 -33.09 -2.71
CA PHE A 430 -61.03 -32.37 -2.07
C PHE A 430 -61.44 -30.92 -1.80
N LYS A 431 -61.34 -30.48 -0.55
CA LYS A 431 -61.63 -29.11 -0.13
C LYS A 431 -60.57 -28.14 -0.65
N GLU A 432 -60.95 -27.18 -1.48
CA GLU A 432 -60.08 -26.06 -1.82
C GLU A 432 -60.03 -25.07 -0.66
N PHE A 433 -58.85 -24.86 -0.09
CA PHE A 433 -58.64 -23.88 0.96
C PHE A 433 -58.43 -22.49 0.37
N GLY A 434 -59.24 -21.52 0.82
CA GLY A 434 -59.01 -20.11 0.53
C GLY A 434 -57.74 -19.57 1.18
N VAL A 435 -57.45 -18.30 0.92
CA VAL A 435 -56.35 -17.55 1.56
C VAL A 435 -56.48 -17.64 3.08
N GLY A 436 -55.43 -18.08 3.76
CA GLY A 436 -55.41 -18.18 5.22
C GLY A 436 -54.18 -17.53 5.83
N THR A 437 -54.29 -17.12 7.09
CA THR A 437 -53.25 -16.36 7.79
C THR A 437 -52.91 -16.95 9.15
N TRP A 438 -51.64 -16.90 9.53
CA TRP A 438 -51.15 -17.26 10.86
C TRP A 438 -50.25 -16.15 11.42
N PHE A 439 -50.13 -16.08 12.74
CA PHE A 439 -49.26 -15.12 13.43
C PHE A 439 -48.40 -15.83 14.47
N SER A 440 -47.13 -15.43 14.55
CA SER A 440 -46.22 -15.86 15.62
C SER A 440 -45.46 -14.66 16.18
N PRO A 441 -45.48 -14.39 17.50
CA PRO A 441 -44.52 -13.48 18.10
C PRO A 441 -43.11 -14.07 18.01
N THR A 442 -42.07 -13.23 18.00
CA THR A 442 -40.68 -13.67 17.99
C THR A 442 -39.91 -13.02 19.13
N LEU A 443 -39.19 -13.83 19.90
CA LEU A 443 -38.26 -13.37 20.94
C LEU A 443 -37.03 -14.27 20.88
N ASP A 444 -35.94 -13.71 20.35
CA ASP A 444 -34.73 -14.45 20.02
C ASP A 444 -33.52 -13.84 20.75
N GLY A 445 -32.92 -14.61 21.66
CA GLY A 445 -31.59 -14.31 22.18
C GLY A 445 -30.50 -14.82 21.23
N ARG A 446 -29.42 -14.04 21.09
CA ARG A 446 -28.29 -14.39 20.21
C ARG A 446 -26.96 -14.16 20.93
N LEU A 447 -26.20 -15.21 21.13
CA LEU A 447 -24.77 -15.14 21.40
C LEU A 447 -24.02 -15.06 20.07
N ILE A 448 -22.97 -14.24 20.04
CA ILE A 448 -22.07 -14.06 18.89
C ILE A 448 -20.68 -14.41 19.39
N MET A 449 -20.00 -15.29 18.67
CA MET A 449 -18.60 -15.60 18.92
C MET A 449 -17.95 -16.02 17.60
N SER A 450 -16.88 -15.35 17.20
CA SER A 450 -16.14 -15.66 15.98
C SER A 450 -14.67 -15.33 16.13
N ARG A 451 -13.83 -16.13 15.46
CA ARG A 451 -12.41 -15.87 15.26
C ARG A 451 -12.14 -16.07 13.78
N ASP A 452 -11.86 -15.00 13.06
CA ASP A 452 -11.66 -15.07 11.62
C ASP A 452 -10.46 -14.25 11.16
N ILE A 453 -9.83 -14.71 10.07
CA ILE A 453 -8.80 -13.96 9.37
C ILE A 453 -9.47 -13.21 8.23
N VAL A 454 -9.41 -11.88 8.31
CA VAL A 454 -10.02 -10.96 7.37
C VAL A 454 -8.92 -10.32 6.51
N VAL A 455 -9.19 -10.25 5.21
CA VAL A 455 -8.32 -9.61 4.23
C VAL A 455 -8.98 -8.31 3.78
N GLY A 456 -8.23 -7.21 3.85
CA GLY A 456 -8.69 -5.86 3.55
C GLY A 456 -9.37 -5.16 4.73
N ASN A 457 -9.86 -3.96 4.44
CA ASN A 457 -10.51 -3.10 5.44
C ASN A 457 -11.71 -3.81 6.08
N TYR A 458 -11.76 -3.81 7.41
CA TYR A 458 -12.81 -4.46 8.19
C TYR A 458 -13.18 -3.61 9.39
N LEU A 459 -14.48 -3.36 9.58
CA LEU A 459 -15.02 -2.56 10.69
C LEU A 459 -14.36 -1.18 10.88
N GLY A 460 -13.91 -0.55 9.79
CA GLY A 460 -13.31 0.79 9.82
C GLY A 460 -11.79 0.82 9.83
N THR A 461 -11.10 -0.31 10.04
CA THR A 461 -9.62 -0.37 10.03
C THR A 461 -9.05 -0.49 8.63
N ASP A 462 -7.82 0.00 8.46
CA ASP A 462 -7.09 0.02 7.18
C ASP A 462 -6.01 -1.09 7.08
N ASN A 463 -6.11 -2.15 7.89
CA ASN A 463 -5.16 -3.27 7.88
C ASN A 463 -5.37 -4.18 6.65
N LEU A 464 -4.27 -4.63 6.02
CA LEU A 464 -4.33 -5.50 4.83
C LEU A 464 -4.73 -6.95 5.17
N VAL A 465 -4.22 -7.51 6.27
CA VAL A 465 -4.59 -8.83 6.80
C VAL A 465 -4.65 -8.72 8.31
N GLN A 466 -5.76 -9.18 8.90
CA GLN A 466 -5.99 -9.06 10.33
C GLN A 466 -6.78 -10.23 10.90
N LEU A 467 -6.46 -10.60 12.15
CA LEU A 467 -7.26 -11.51 12.97
C LEU A 467 -8.37 -10.69 13.63
N ALA A 468 -9.61 -11.15 13.52
CA ALA A 468 -10.77 -10.55 14.16
C ALA A 468 -11.37 -11.54 15.16
N ASP A 469 -11.20 -11.23 16.44
CA ASP A 469 -11.86 -11.93 17.53
C ASP A 469 -13.09 -11.12 17.95
N THR A 470 -14.29 -11.69 17.77
CA THR A 470 -15.55 -11.03 18.09
C THR A 470 -16.34 -11.85 19.10
N VAL A 471 -16.85 -11.19 20.13
CA VAL A 471 -17.84 -11.76 21.04
C VAL A 471 -18.97 -10.76 21.27
N GLY A 472 -20.21 -11.21 21.35
CA GLY A 472 -21.34 -10.33 21.51
C GLY A 472 -22.60 -11.01 21.97
N VAL A 473 -23.57 -10.20 22.36
CA VAL A 473 -24.90 -10.62 22.76
C VAL A 473 -25.93 -9.77 22.04
N GLY A 474 -27.04 -10.38 21.67
CA GLY A 474 -28.14 -9.74 20.99
C GLY A 474 -29.47 -10.25 21.49
N ILE A 475 -30.47 -9.40 21.42
CA ILE A 475 -31.86 -9.73 21.68
C ILE A 475 -32.70 -9.15 20.55
N SER A 476 -33.65 -9.93 20.06
CA SER A 476 -34.54 -9.50 19.00
C SER A 476 -35.99 -9.78 19.39
N LEU A 477 -36.85 -8.79 19.21
CA LEU A 477 -38.25 -8.85 19.57
C LEU A 477 -39.09 -8.45 18.35
N GLY A 478 -40.10 -9.25 18.01
CA GLY A 478 -40.92 -8.99 16.84
C GLY A 478 -42.14 -9.87 16.73
N GLY A 479 -42.65 -9.95 15.50
CA GLY A 479 -43.71 -10.88 15.12
C GLY A 479 -43.72 -11.10 13.61
N VAL A 480 -44.18 -12.28 13.21
CA VAL A 480 -44.32 -12.70 11.82
C VAL A 480 -45.78 -13.02 11.56
N VAL A 481 -46.32 -12.46 10.48
CA VAL A 481 -47.61 -12.84 9.91
C VAL A 481 -47.34 -13.58 8.61
N GLY A 482 -47.79 -14.83 8.51
CA GLY A 482 -47.77 -15.59 7.26
C GLY A 482 -49.15 -15.65 6.62
N ILE A 483 -49.17 -15.62 5.29
CA ILE A 483 -50.33 -15.76 4.43
C ILE A 483 -50.03 -16.93 3.47
N GLU A 484 -50.82 -17.99 3.57
CA GLU A 484 -50.70 -19.18 2.72
C GLU A 484 -51.84 -19.21 1.69
N ASN A 485 -51.68 -19.98 0.62
CA ASN A 485 -52.68 -20.19 -0.45
C ASN A 485 -53.07 -18.89 -1.21
N ALA A 486 -52.16 -17.93 -1.34
CA ALA A 486 -52.40 -16.66 -2.03
C ALA A 486 -52.08 -16.76 -3.53
N LEU A 487 -53.09 -17.08 -4.37
CA LEU A 487 -53.07 -17.09 -5.85
C LEU A 487 -51.71 -17.43 -6.51
N GLU A 488 -50.88 -16.43 -6.80
CA GLU A 488 -49.61 -16.56 -7.55
C GLU A 488 -48.38 -16.87 -6.67
N PHE A 489 -48.48 -16.75 -5.34
CA PHE A 489 -47.41 -17.04 -4.39
C PHE A 489 -47.78 -18.22 -3.49
N SER A 490 -46.89 -19.20 -3.38
CA SER A 490 -47.10 -20.35 -2.48
C SER A 490 -47.12 -19.96 -1.00
N SER A 491 -46.47 -18.84 -0.64
CA SER A 491 -46.48 -18.27 0.71
C SER A 491 -46.03 -16.81 0.64
N LEU A 492 -46.68 -15.95 1.41
CA LEU A 492 -46.27 -14.56 1.66
C LEU A 492 -46.12 -14.36 3.16
N ALA A 493 -45.07 -13.69 3.63
CA ALA A 493 -44.85 -13.42 5.04
C ALA A 493 -44.40 -11.98 5.26
N VAL A 494 -44.94 -11.34 6.27
CA VAL A 494 -44.54 -10.01 6.73
C VAL A 494 -44.03 -10.12 8.15
N SER A 495 -42.82 -9.64 8.41
CA SER A 495 -42.21 -9.62 9.73
C SER A 495 -41.85 -8.20 10.15
N GLY A 496 -42.11 -7.89 11.41
CA GLY A 496 -41.66 -6.65 12.07
C GLY A 496 -40.84 -7.00 13.30
N GLU A 497 -39.62 -6.47 13.41
CA GLU A 497 -38.67 -6.86 14.45
C GLU A 497 -37.81 -5.66 14.88
N VAL A 498 -37.43 -5.62 16.16
CA VAL A 498 -36.39 -4.73 16.68
C VAL A 498 -35.30 -5.59 17.31
N SER A 499 -34.11 -5.55 16.71
CA SER A 499 -32.93 -6.24 17.26
C SER A 499 -31.99 -5.25 17.95
N ALA A 500 -31.55 -5.54 19.17
CA ALA A 500 -30.48 -4.82 19.87
C ALA A 500 -29.28 -5.76 20.06
N VAL A 501 -28.09 -5.34 19.63
CA VAL A 501 -26.87 -6.16 19.64
C VAL A 501 -25.71 -5.34 20.20
N ARG A 502 -24.96 -5.93 21.14
CA ARG A 502 -23.68 -5.40 21.64
C ARG A 502 -22.56 -6.38 21.27
N THR A 503 -21.52 -5.90 20.61
CA THR A 503 -20.34 -6.69 20.22
C THR A 503 -19.06 -6.04 20.73
N TYR A 504 -18.09 -6.88 21.07
CA TYR A 504 -16.72 -6.56 21.43
C TYR A 504 -15.82 -7.24 20.41
N THR A 505 -15.02 -6.47 19.67
CA THR A 505 -14.11 -6.98 18.65
C THR A 505 -12.69 -6.55 18.94
N HIS A 506 -11.74 -7.49 18.88
CA HIS A 506 -10.32 -7.21 18.89
C HIS A 506 -9.76 -7.50 17.49
N LEU A 507 -9.22 -6.47 16.84
CA LEU A 507 -8.58 -6.57 15.54
C LEU A 507 -7.07 -6.49 15.70
N LYS A 508 -6.37 -7.50 15.18
CA LYS A 508 -4.91 -7.60 15.23
C LYS A 508 -4.31 -7.71 13.84
N PRO A 509 -3.41 -6.82 13.41
CA PRO A 509 -2.67 -7.02 12.17
C PRO A 509 -1.76 -8.24 12.30
N VAL A 510 -1.79 -9.16 11.34
CA VAL A 510 -1.00 -10.40 11.38
C VAL A 510 0.16 -10.33 10.40
N LYS A 511 1.38 -10.61 10.87
CA LYS A 511 2.56 -10.73 10.00
C LYS A 511 2.59 -12.09 9.35
N THR A 512 2.28 -13.14 10.11
CA THR A 512 2.11 -14.49 9.57
C THR A 512 0.75 -15.11 9.92
N LEU A 513 0.18 -15.92 9.02
CA LEU A 513 -1.03 -16.70 9.34
C LEU A 513 -0.76 -17.72 10.45
N LYS A 514 0.49 -18.16 10.65
CA LYS A 514 0.86 -19.07 11.73
C LYS A 514 0.78 -18.41 13.11
N GLU A 515 1.14 -17.13 13.21
CA GLU A 515 1.01 -16.36 14.45
C GLU A 515 -0.44 -16.30 14.94
N SER A 516 -1.43 -16.16 14.05
CA SER A 516 -2.83 -16.16 14.48
C SER A 516 -3.30 -17.47 15.14
N PHE A 517 -2.65 -18.60 14.84
CA PHE A 517 -2.93 -19.88 15.51
C PHE A 517 -2.21 -20.06 16.84
N LYS A 518 -1.13 -19.31 17.09
CA LYS A 518 -0.50 -19.24 18.42
C LYS A 518 -1.33 -18.42 19.39
N GLU A 519 -2.29 -17.66 18.88
CA GLU A 519 -3.05 -16.72 19.67
C GLU A 519 -4.01 -17.41 20.64
N PRO A 520 -3.88 -17.17 21.96
CA PRO A 520 -4.67 -17.89 22.95
C PRO A 520 -6.18 -17.73 22.74
N TYR A 521 -6.94 -18.82 22.89
CA TYR A 521 -8.42 -18.77 22.82
C TYR A 521 -9.05 -17.95 23.95
N LYS A 522 -8.35 -17.75 25.06
CA LYS A 522 -8.82 -16.83 26.12
C LYS A 522 -9.00 -15.40 25.60
N ASN A 523 -8.25 -15.00 24.56
CA ASN A 523 -8.36 -13.68 23.92
C ASN A 523 -9.64 -13.53 23.09
N LEU A 524 -10.34 -14.64 22.78
CA LEU A 524 -11.66 -14.60 22.16
C LEU A 524 -12.70 -13.91 23.06
N ILE A 525 -12.50 -13.97 24.38
CA ILE A 525 -13.33 -13.26 25.35
C ILE A 525 -12.77 -11.84 25.50
N VAL A 526 -12.97 -11.04 24.46
CA VAL A 526 -12.51 -9.65 24.36
C VAL A 526 -12.83 -8.79 25.60
N PRO A 527 -14.00 -8.92 26.28
CA PRO A 527 -14.26 -8.23 27.54
C PRO A 527 -13.23 -8.48 28.65
N LEU A 528 -12.57 -9.65 28.70
CA LEU A 528 -11.50 -9.90 29.67
C LEU A 528 -10.23 -9.11 29.32
N ILE A 529 -9.91 -8.96 28.04
CA ILE A 529 -8.79 -8.11 27.59
C ILE A 529 -9.08 -6.65 27.94
N LYS A 530 -10.31 -6.20 27.66
CA LYS A 530 -10.80 -4.86 28.04
C LYS A 530 -10.61 -4.61 29.54
N LYS A 531 -11.01 -5.56 30.40
CA LYS A 531 -10.86 -5.45 31.85
C LYS A 531 -9.39 -5.40 32.28
N LYS A 532 -8.55 -6.29 31.74
CA LYS A 532 -7.10 -6.29 32.01
C LYS A 532 -6.45 -4.95 31.61
N LEU A 533 -6.82 -4.40 30.46
CA LEU A 533 -6.35 -3.08 30.02
C LEU A 533 -6.78 -1.97 30.99
N ALA A 534 -8.04 -1.99 31.43
CA ALA A 534 -8.55 -1.02 32.39
C ALA A 534 -7.78 -1.07 33.71
N GLU A 535 -7.53 -2.28 34.25
CA GLU A 535 -6.75 -2.49 35.47
C GLU A 535 -5.31 -1.94 35.31
N LYS A 536 -4.64 -2.23 34.19
CA LYS A 536 -3.27 -1.76 33.94
C LYS A 536 -3.16 -0.24 33.76
N PHE A 537 -4.15 0.39 33.13
CA PHE A 537 -4.18 1.85 33.05
C PHE A 537 -4.45 2.51 34.41
N TYR A 538 -5.23 1.87 35.28
CA TYR A 538 -5.41 2.32 36.65
C TYR A 538 -4.11 2.23 37.46
N GLU A 539 -3.44 1.07 37.43
CA GLU A 539 -2.12 0.87 38.05
C GLU A 539 -1.12 1.94 37.59
N LEU A 540 -1.06 2.21 36.28
CA LEU A 540 -0.23 3.28 35.73
C LEU A 540 -0.57 4.66 36.30
N SER A 541 -1.85 4.98 36.49
CA SER A 541 -2.27 6.27 37.04
C SER A 541 -1.91 6.48 38.51
N GLU A 542 -1.85 5.39 39.28
CA GLU A 542 -1.56 5.41 40.73
C GLU A 542 -0.05 5.50 41.06
N VAL A 543 0.85 5.24 40.10
CA VAL A 543 2.31 5.43 40.27
C VAL A 543 2.66 6.83 40.79
N LYS A 544 1.81 7.82 40.49
CA LYS A 544 1.94 9.20 41.00
C LYS A 544 1.83 9.31 42.52
N ASN A 545 1.03 8.44 43.16
CA ASN A 545 0.68 8.54 44.59
C ASN A 545 1.66 7.80 45.52
N GLU A 546 2.47 6.87 45.02
CA GLU A 546 3.34 6.02 45.86
C GLU A 546 4.68 6.67 46.26
N SER A 547 5.03 7.86 45.75
CA SER A 547 6.34 8.49 45.99
C SER A 547 6.30 10.01 46.08
N LEU A 548 5.50 10.55 47.01
CA LEU A 548 5.77 11.89 47.53
C LEU A 548 7.04 11.85 48.41
N ASP A 549 7.99 12.76 48.13
CA ASP A 549 9.11 13.21 48.99
C ASP A 549 10.58 12.95 48.55
N ARG A 550 10.92 12.95 47.26
CA ARG A 550 12.34 13.19 46.86
C ARG A 550 12.46 14.17 45.69
N GLU A 551 13.17 15.28 45.93
CA GLU A 551 13.74 16.11 44.87
C GLU A 551 14.85 15.29 44.17
N LEU A 552 14.67 15.01 42.88
CA LEU A 552 15.66 14.32 42.05
C LEU A 552 16.69 15.34 41.53
N GLU A 553 17.99 15.02 41.62
CA GLU A 553 19.06 15.86 41.08
C GLU A 553 19.13 15.79 39.54
N GLU A 554 19.74 16.83 38.94
CA GLU A 554 20.25 16.99 37.56
C GLU A 554 20.75 15.74 36.83
N ASP A 555 21.04 14.63 37.54
CA ASP A 555 21.76 13.48 37.01
C ASP A 555 21.19 12.05 37.20
N GLU A 556 20.02 11.88 37.86
CA GLU A 556 19.49 10.57 38.31
C GLU A 556 18.32 10.03 37.44
N VAL A 557 18.34 8.73 37.09
CA VAL A 557 17.22 8.06 36.39
C VAL A 557 16.09 7.84 37.38
N ASP A 558 14.92 8.39 37.06
CA ASP A 558 13.73 8.30 37.90
C ASP A 558 13.31 6.82 38.10
N PRO A 559 13.29 6.30 39.34
CA PRO A 559 12.91 4.91 39.62
C PRO A 559 11.48 4.57 39.20
N ARG A 560 10.62 5.58 38.94
CA ARG A 560 9.28 5.39 38.38
C ARG A 560 9.32 4.83 36.95
N MET A 561 10.39 5.06 36.20
CA MET A 561 10.49 4.67 34.79
C MET A 561 10.48 3.16 34.61
N GLU A 562 11.13 2.39 35.49
CA GLU A 562 11.15 0.92 35.41
C GLU A 562 9.73 0.34 35.65
N ILE A 563 8.98 0.91 36.60
CA ILE A 563 7.60 0.53 36.88
C ILE A 563 6.69 0.91 35.70
N ILE A 564 6.80 2.14 35.19
CA ILE A 564 6.03 2.62 34.04
C ILE A 564 6.30 1.76 32.81
N GLU A 565 7.56 1.43 32.53
CA GLU A 565 7.96 0.58 31.40
C GLU A 565 7.40 -0.84 31.53
N SER A 566 7.47 -1.45 32.72
CA SER A 566 6.92 -2.79 32.95
C SER A 566 5.39 -2.84 32.77
N LEU A 567 4.68 -1.85 33.30
CA LEU A 567 3.23 -1.74 33.15
C LEU A 567 2.84 -1.45 31.69
N LEU A 568 3.62 -0.62 30.97
CA LEU A 568 3.39 -0.38 29.56
C LEU A 568 3.68 -1.62 28.70
N GLU A 569 4.66 -2.44 29.06
CA GLU A 569 4.91 -3.73 28.40
C GLU A 569 3.70 -4.68 28.55
N GLU A 570 3.05 -4.70 29.70
CA GLU A 570 1.80 -5.44 29.90
C GLU A 570 0.61 -4.88 29.09
N VAL A 571 0.52 -3.55 28.96
CA VAL A 571 -0.44 -2.91 28.05
C VAL A 571 -0.16 -3.31 26.61
N ASN A 572 1.11 -3.31 26.19
CA ASN A 572 1.52 -3.70 24.83
C ASN A 572 1.20 -5.18 24.52
N GLN A 573 1.23 -6.07 25.53
CA GLN A 573 0.78 -7.46 25.37
C GLN A 573 -0.73 -7.60 25.13
N SER A 574 -1.51 -6.62 25.59
CA SER A 574 -2.98 -6.65 25.55
C SER A 574 -3.54 -5.82 24.38
N LEU A 575 -2.85 -4.75 23.98
CA LEU A 575 -3.14 -3.89 22.84
C LEU A 575 -1.83 -3.41 22.17
N GLY A 576 -1.38 -4.17 21.18
CA GLY A 576 -0.15 -3.87 20.41
C GLY A 576 -0.32 -2.74 19.39
N VAL A 577 0.79 -2.23 18.84
CA VAL A 577 0.75 -1.19 17.77
C VAL A 577 0.04 -1.71 16.52
N GLY A 578 -0.93 -0.94 16.03
CA GLY A 578 -1.81 -1.32 14.93
C GLY A 578 -3.03 -2.14 15.35
N GLU A 579 -3.11 -2.58 16.60
CA GLU A 579 -4.28 -3.29 17.13
C GLU A 579 -5.42 -2.32 17.47
N THR A 580 -6.65 -2.83 17.39
CA THR A 580 -7.86 -2.06 17.67
C THR A 580 -8.82 -2.86 18.55
N LEU A 581 -9.33 -2.21 19.60
CA LEU A 581 -10.46 -2.70 20.39
C LEU A 581 -11.72 -1.92 20.02
N LEU A 582 -12.79 -2.62 19.64
CA LEU A 582 -14.05 -2.06 19.18
C LEU A 582 -15.20 -2.55 20.07
N ILE A 583 -16.02 -1.61 20.54
CA ILE A 583 -17.26 -1.90 21.27
C ILE A 583 -18.40 -1.28 20.47
N THR A 584 -19.30 -2.10 19.93
CA THR A 584 -20.38 -1.64 19.05
C THR A 584 -21.74 -2.03 19.61
N ASP A 585 -22.56 -1.02 19.85
CA ASP A 585 -23.98 -1.14 20.15
C ASP A 585 -24.79 -0.82 18.90
N ARG A 586 -25.71 -1.71 18.54
CA ARG A 586 -26.54 -1.55 17.36
C ARG A 586 -27.99 -1.88 17.66
N ILE A 587 -28.89 -0.97 17.31
CA ILE A 587 -30.34 -1.17 17.35
C ILE A 587 -30.87 -1.08 15.92
N THR A 588 -31.56 -2.13 15.47
CA THR A 588 -32.06 -2.25 14.11
C THR A 588 -33.55 -2.60 14.12
N PRO A 589 -34.46 -1.60 14.08
CA PRO A 589 -35.85 -1.85 13.76
C PRO A 589 -36.00 -2.17 12.27
N GLN A 590 -36.75 -3.20 11.92
CA GLN A 590 -37.00 -3.61 10.54
C GLN A 590 -38.43 -4.07 10.31
N LEU A 591 -38.92 -3.81 9.10
CA LEU A 591 -40.17 -4.34 8.57
C LEU A 591 -39.85 -4.97 7.21
N MET A 592 -40.08 -6.28 7.08
CA MET A 592 -39.76 -7.04 5.88
C MET A 592 -40.98 -7.81 5.38
N GLY A 593 -41.23 -7.73 4.08
CA GLY A 593 -42.13 -8.62 3.36
C GLY A 593 -41.31 -9.61 2.54
N THR A 594 -41.70 -10.87 2.55
CA THR A 594 -41.10 -11.93 1.76
C THR A 594 -42.19 -12.73 1.06
N GLY A 595 -41.96 -13.14 -0.18
CA GLY A 595 -42.85 -13.99 -0.94
C GLY A 595 -42.05 -14.93 -1.82
N GLY A 596 -42.59 -16.10 -2.11
CA GLY A 596 -41.91 -17.05 -2.98
C GLY A 596 -42.85 -18.04 -3.64
N ALA A 597 -42.38 -18.55 -4.78
CA ALA A 597 -43.04 -19.60 -5.54
C ALA A 597 -42.01 -20.68 -5.91
N SER A 598 -42.47 -21.92 -6.04
CA SER A 598 -41.67 -23.04 -6.50
C SER A 598 -42.25 -23.57 -7.82
N VAL A 599 -41.46 -23.54 -8.89
CA VAL A 599 -41.87 -24.03 -10.22
C VAL A 599 -40.86 -25.06 -10.69
N MET A 600 -41.31 -26.30 -10.93
CA MET A 600 -40.46 -27.42 -11.39
C MET A 600 -39.19 -27.63 -10.52
N GLY A 601 -39.34 -27.49 -9.20
CA GLY A 601 -38.25 -27.62 -8.22
C GLY A 601 -37.31 -26.40 -8.14
N THR A 602 -37.57 -25.33 -8.88
CA THR A 602 -36.85 -24.05 -8.79
C THR A 602 -37.63 -23.10 -7.90
N ARG A 603 -37.00 -22.65 -6.80
CA ARG A 603 -37.57 -21.65 -5.89
C ARG A 603 -37.17 -20.26 -6.35
N VAL A 604 -38.16 -19.40 -6.55
CA VAL A 604 -37.99 -17.96 -6.76
C VAL A 604 -38.50 -17.26 -5.50
N SER A 605 -37.70 -16.40 -4.91
CA SER A 605 -38.10 -15.56 -3.78
C SER A 605 -37.91 -14.08 -4.11
N LEU A 606 -38.84 -13.29 -3.60
CA LEU A 606 -38.82 -11.84 -3.61
C LEU A 606 -38.93 -11.38 -2.16
N SER A 607 -38.09 -10.44 -1.76
CA SER A 607 -38.25 -9.75 -0.50
C SER A 607 -38.08 -8.25 -0.67
N GLY A 608 -38.77 -7.49 0.17
CA GLY A 608 -38.68 -6.05 0.22
C GLY A 608 -38.93 -5.57 1.64
N GLY A 609 -38.28 -4.50 2.06
CA GLY A 609 -38.44 -4.02 3.42
C GLY A 609 -37.79 -2.69 3.68
N ILE A 610 -38.07 -2.16 4.85
CA ILE A 610 -37.43 -0.97 5.40
C ILE A 610 -36.73 -1.34 6.71
N SER A 611 -35.54 -0.81 6.93
CA SER A 611 -34.87 -0.93 8.22
C SER A 611 -34.30 0.40 8.69
N GLY A 612 -34.39 0.67 9.98
CA GLY A 612 -33.62 1.70 10.65
C GLY A 612 -32.36 1.09 11.25
N VAL A 613 -31.28 1.86 11.33
CA VAL A 613 -30.05 1.44 12.01
C VAL A 613 -29.61 2.57 12.92
N PHE A 614 -29.43 2.28 14.20
CA PHE A 614 -28.82 3.17 15.18
C PHE A 614 -27.58 2.48 15.72
N VAL A 615 -26.43 3.14 15.65
CA VAL A 615 -25.15 2.58 16.08
C VAL A 615 -24.48 3.58 17.01
N LYS A 616 -23.98 3.07 18.14
CA LYS A 616 -23.03 3.74 19.01
C LYS A 616 -21.80 2.85 19.10
N ARG A 617 -20.63 3.39 18.78
CA ARG A 617 -19.39 2.62 18.75
C ARG A 617 -18.28 3.37 19.47
N LEU A 618 -17.46 2.62 20.19
CA LEU A 618 -16.22 3.08 20.78
C LEU A 618 -15.07 2.28 20.17
N GLN A 619 -14.13 2.98 19.53
CA GLN A 619 -12.92 2.39 18.97
C GLN A 619 -11.70 2.91 19.72
N ILE A 620 -10.84 1.99 20.15
CA ILE A 620 -9.58 2.29 20.82
C ILE A 620 -8.48 1.70 19.92
N TYR A 621 -7.74 2.58 19.26
CA TYR A 621 -6.74 2.22 18.27
C TYR A 621 -5.34 2.63 18.73
N ARG A 622 -4.43 1.66 18.80
CA ARG A 622 -3.02 1.93 19.10
C ARG A 622 -2.29 2.35 17.83
N LYS A 623 -2.22 3.66 17.58
CA LYS A 623 -1.63 4.24 16.37
C LYS A 623 -0.12 3.99 16.27
N ASP A 624 0.58 4.25 17.37
CA ASP A 624 2.03 4.09 17.51
C ASP A 624 2.40 3.79 18.97
N ALA A 625 3.70 3.77 19.29
CA ALA A 625 4.19 3.42 20.63
C ALA A 625 3.85 4.47 21.71
N SER A 626 3.54 5.71 21.35
CA SER A 626 3.23 6.80 22.29
C SER A 626 1.79 7.27 22.23
N THR A 627 0.99 6.87 21.24
CA THR A 627 -0.33 7.44 21.02
C THR A 627 -1.41 6.37 20.91
N ILE A 628 -2.54 6.59 21.61
CA ILE A 628 -3.79 5.85 21.43
C ILE A 628 -4.84 6.82 20.89
N GLN A 629 -5.49 6.45 19.79
CA GLN A 629 -6.62 7.21 19.24
C GLN A 629 -7.93 6.61 19.71
N ILE A 630 -8.80 7.46 20.24
CA ILE A 630 -10.13 7.11 20.69
C ILE A 630 -11.15 7.68 19.70
N TYR A 631 -11.98 6.82 19.13
CA TYR A 631 -13.10 7.22 18.28
C TYR A 631 -14.41 6.93 19.01
N GLU A 632 -15.20 7.97 19.24
CA GLU A 632 -16.58 7.86 19.71
C GLU A 632 -17.54 8.11 18.54
N ASP A 633 -18.14 7.04 18.03
CA ASP A 633 -18.93 7.09 16.82
C ASP A 633 -20.41 6.94 17.12
N ARG A 634 -21.23 7.75 16.45
CA ARG A 634 -22.68 7.72 16.55
C ARG A 634 -23.28 7.80 15.17
N GLY A 635 -24.13 6.84 14.83
CA GLY A 635 -24.72 6.72 13.50
C GLY A 635 -26.21 6.46 13.58
N ARG A 636 -26.97 7.07 12.67
CA ARG A 636 -28.37 6.73 12.44
C ARG A 636 -28.70 6.72 10.96
N GLY A 637 -29.41 5.70 10.50
CA GLY A 637 -29.72 5.53 9.09
C GLY A 637 -31.07 4.85 8.86
N LYS A 638 -31.57 4.98 7.63
CA LYS A 638 -32.74 4.27 7.11
C LYS A 638 -32.36 3.61 5.79
N ASN A 639 -32.73 2.35 5.63
CA ASN A 639 -32.48 1.54 4.46
C ASN A 639 -33.80 1.10 3.85
N LEU A 640 -33.89 1.16 2.53
CA LEU A 640 -34.87 0.47 1.72
C LEU A 640 -34.17 -0.72 1.06
N LEU A 641 -34.70 -1.91 1.26
CA LEU A 641 -34.14 -3.17 0.82
C LEU A 641 -35.08 -3.82 -0.18
N MET A 642 -34.53 -4.36 -1.26
CA MET A 642 -35.24 -5.22 -2.20
C MET A 642 -34.30 -6.35 -2.61
N SER A 643 -34.78 -7.58 -2.61
CA SER A 643 -33.99 -8.70 -3.12
C SER A 643 -34.83 -9.69 -3.92
N VAL A 644 -34.22 -10.22 -4.97
CA VAL A 644 -34.76 -11.30 -5.79
C VAL A 644 -33.75 -12.42 -5.80
N ALA A 645 -34.17 -13.64 -5.48
CA ALA A 645 -33.29 -14.81 -5.54
C ALA A 645 -33.97 -15.96 -6.29
N MET A 646 -33.17 -16.70 -7.04
CA MET A 646 -33.56 -17.94 -7.70
C MET A 646 -32.58 -19.04 -7.29
N SER A 647 -33.13 -20.18 -6.85
CA SER A 647 -32.34 -21.32 -6.40
C SER A 647 -32.96 -22.64 -6.83
N LYS A 648 -32.12 -23.60 -7.22
CA LYS A 648 -32.49 -25.00 -7.43
C LYS A 648 -31.39 -25.85 -6.82
N TYR A 649 -31.63 -26.38 -5.63
CA TYR A 649 -30.64 -26.99 -4.71
C TYR A 649 -29.57 -26.01 -4.22
N ILE A 650 -28.94 -25.28 -5.15
CA ILE A 650 -27.99 -24.20 -4.90
C ILE A 650 -28.53 -22.85 -5.42
N PRO A 651 -28.05 -21.72 -4.88
CA PRO A 651 -28.35 -20.39 -5.38
C PRO A 651 -27.84 -20.21 -6.82
N ILE A 652 -28.72 -19.84 -7.74
CA ILE A 652 -28.37 -19.58 -9.14
C ILE A 652 -28.19 -18.08 -9.36
N LEU A 653 -29.21 -17.31 -8.97
CA LEU A 653 -29.30 -15.87 -9.21
C LEU A 653 -29.64 -15.16 -7.89
N ARG A 654 -28.96 -14.05 -7.59
CA ARG A 654 -29.38 -13.11 -6.55
C ARG A 654 -29.18 -11.68 -7.05
N LEU A 655 -30.21 -10.86 -6.87
CA LEU A 655 -30.18 -9.42 -7.11
C LEU A 655 -30.61 -8.73 -5.81
N ASN A 656 -29.73 -7.92 -5.23
CA ASN A 656 -30.02 -7.15 -4.03
C ASN A 656 -29.88 -5.67 -4.36
N GLN A 657 -30.90 -4.89 -4.06
CA GLN A 657 -30.86 -3.44 -4.15
C GLN A 657 -31.05 -2.84 -2.76
N THR A 658 -30.18 -1.92 -2.40
CA THR A 658 -30.20 -1.22 -1.12
C THR A 658 -30.11 0.28 -1.38
N ARG A 659 -31.05 1.04 -0.83
CA ARG A 659 -30.95 2.50 -0.77
C ARG A 659 -30.87 2.92 0.68
N SER A 660 -29.74 3.50 1.07
CA SER A 660 -29.48 3.96 2.43
C SER A 660 -29.41 5.49 2.47
N LYS A 661 -29.90 6.06 3.56
CA LYS A 661 -29.66 7.47 3.90
C LYS A 661 -29.49 7.61 5.41
N GLY A 662 -28.59 8.47 5.85
CA GLY A 662 -28.33 8.60 7.27
C GLY A 662 -27.33 9.67 7.62
N LYS A 663 -27.08 9.81 8.92
CA LYS A 663 -26.10 10.72 9.48
C LYS A 663 -25.17 9.97 10.41
N TYR A 664 -23.91 10.38 10.45
CA TYR A 664 -22.95 9.92 11.45
C TYR A 664 -22.17 11.08 12.04
N SER A 665 -21.62 10.86 13.23
CA SER A 665 -20.69 11.73 13.93
C SER A 665 -19.58 10.86 14.49
N VAL A 666 -18.34 11.26 14.27
CA VAL A 666 -17.13 10.63 14.79
C VAL A 666 -16.36 11.69 15.56
N LYS A 667 -16.13 11.44 16.84
CA LYS A 667 -15.27 12.29 17.69
C LYS A 667 -13.95 11.56 17.90
N VAL A 668 -12.85 12.15 17.45
CA VAL A 668 -11.50 11.57 17.51
C VAL A 668 -10.68 12.31 18.55
N THR A 669 -10.09 11.56 19.48
CA THR A 669 -9.21 12.11 20.53
C THR A 669 -7.89 11.36 20.52
N ASP A 670 -6.78 12.08 20.33
CA ASP A 670 -5.44 11.52 20.41
C ASP A 670 -4.95 11.60 21.86
N VAL A 671 -4.65 10.46 22.48
CA VAL A 671 -4.22 10.35 23.87
C VAL A 671 -2.74 9.97 23.91
N ASN A 672 -1.91 10.86 24.47
CA ASN A 672 -0.48 10.64 24.64
C ASN A 672 -0.21 9.75 25.87
N ILE A 673 0.43 8.61 25.63
CA ILE A 673 0.89 7.64 26.62
C ILE A 673 2.41 7.41 26.54
N ASN A 674 3.18 8.40 26.04
CA ASN A 674 4.63 8.40 26.15
C ASN A 674 5.04 8.30 27.63
N THR A 675 5.98 7.41 27.93
CA THR A 675 6.49 7.14 29.28
C THR A 675 7.43 8.23 29.77
N ASP A 676 8.05 8.98 28.87
CA ASP A 676 8.90 10.11 29.23
C ASP A 676 8.04 11.24 29.81
N LEU A 677 8.15 11.43 31.13
CA LEU A 677 7.39 12.44 31.88
C LEU A 677 7.78 13.88 31.52
N SER A 678 8.97 14.09 30.93
CA SER A 678 9.37 15.41 30.42
C SER A 678 8.61 15.77 29.15
N ASP A 679 8.38 14.78 28.28
CA ASP A 679 7.61 14.92 27.04
C ASP A 679 6.09 14.80 27.27
N ASN A 680 5.67 14.11 28.35
CA ASN A 680 4.26 13.86 28.67
C ASN A 680 3.95 14.06 30.17
N PRO A 681 3.83 15.32 30.64
CA PRO A 681 3.49 15.61 32.04
C PRO A 681 2.07 15.14 32.43
N HIS A 682 1.23 14.82 31.44
CA HIS A 682 -0.15 14.39 31.64
C HIS A 682 -0.34 12.88 31.58
N LEU A 683 0.74 12.08 31.56
CA LEU A 683 0.68 10.61 31.47
C LEU A 683 -0.34 10.01 32.43
N PHE A 684 -0.21 10.30 33.73
CA PHE A 684 -1.07 9.72 34.77
C PHE A 684 -2.55 10.09 34.63
N THR A 685 -2.83 11.33 34.21
CA THR A 685 -4.21 11.77 33.97
C THR A 685 -4.79 11.18 32.68
N ASN A 686 -3.94 10.95 31.68
CA ASN A 686 -4.34 10.31 30.43
C ASN A 686 -4.62 8.82 30.64
N THR A 687 -3.80 8.12 31.42
CA THR A 687 -4.03 6.72 31.78
C THR A 687 -5.28 6.56 32.66
N LEU A 688 -5.51 7.46 33.62
CA LEU A 688 -6.77 7.49 34.38
C LEU A 688 -7.99 7.70 33.46
N GLY A 689 -7.88 8.60 32.48
CA GLY A 689 -8.94 8.82 31.49
C GLY A 689 -9.19 7.59 30.61
N LEU A 690 -8.14 6.85 30.22
CA LEU A 690 -8.27 5.58 29.48
C LEU A 690 -8.90 4.48 30.34
N HIS A 691 -8.55 4.42 31.63
CA HIS A 691 -9.18 3.51 32.59
C HIS A 691 -10.68 3.78 32.69
N GLN A 692 -11.10 5.01 32.95
CA GLN A 692 -12.52 5.39 33.03
C GLN A 692 -13.28 5.15 31.72
N LEU A 693 -12.64 5.39 30.58
CA LEU A 693 -13.22 5.10 29.28
C LEU A 693 -13.48 3.59 29.10
N LEU A 694 -12.54 2.75 29.53
CA LEU A 694 -12.71 1.31 29.47
C LEU A 694 -13.72 0.83 30.51
N ASP A 695 -13.69 1.29 31.75
CA ASP A 695 -14.58 0.79 32.79
C ASP A 695 -16.02 1.27 32.59
N ASP A 696 -16.22 2.59 32.58
CA ASP A 696 -17.53 3.25 32.58
C ASP A 696 -18.00 3.68 31.18
N GLY A 697 -17.10 3.70 30.18
CA GLY A 697 -17.42 4.24 28.86
C GLY A 697 -17.45 5.77 28.79
N SER A 698 -16.90 6.46 29.79
CA SER A 698 -16.87 7.93 29.86
C SER A 698 -15.56 8.49 29.29
N SER A 699 -15.67 9.45 28.37
CA SER A 699 -14.52 10.18 27.81
C SER A 699 -14.24 11.51 28.54
N GLU A 700 -14.91 11.78 29.66
CA GLU A 700 -14.92 13.11 30.29
C GLU A 700 -13.51 13.55 30.70
N MET A 701 -12.77 12.70 31.44
CA MET A 701 -11.38 12.99 31.83
C MET A 701 -10.45 13.15 30.63
N LEU A 702 -10.66 12.39 29.55
CA LEU A 702 -9.87 12.53 28.32
C LEU A 702 -10.10 13.89 27.65
N SER A 703 -11.33 14.42 27.72
CA SER A 703 -11.68 15.72 27.13
C SER A 703 -11.09 16.93 27.85
N VAL A 704 -10.61 16.76 29.08
CA VAL A 704 -9.94 17.82 29.85
C VAL A 704 -8.54 18.10 29.29
N ASN A 705 -7.80 17.05 28.96
CA ASN A 705 -6.39 17.16 28.55
C ASN A 705 -6.18 17.08 27.04
N SER A 706 -7.09 16.42 26.32
CA SER A 706 -6.96 16.17 24.89
C SER A 706 -8.17 16.72 24.17
N LYS A 707 -7.97 17.72 23.32
CA LYS A 707 -9.04 18.25 22.47
C LYS A 707 -9.37 17.27 21.36
N SER A 708 -10.64 17.18 21.00
CA SER A 708 -11.11 16.23 19.99
C SER A 708 -11.39 16.91 18.65
N HIS A 709 -11.15 16.18 17.57
CA HIS A 709 -11.68 16.50 16.25
C HIS A 709 -13.09 15.92 16.11
N ILE A 710 -14.01 16.66 15.48
CA ILE A 710 -15.37 16.20 15.22
C ILE A 710 -15.60 16.12 13.72
N ILE A 711 -16.04 14.96 13.25
CA ILE A 711 -16.38 14.71 11.85
C ILE A 711 -17.85 14.31 11.80
N GLU A 712 -18.68 15.11 11.15
CA GLU A 712 -20.09 14.84 10.95
C GLU A 712 -20.37 14.59 9.47
N GLY A 713 -21.09 13.52 9.14
CA GLY A 713 -21.41 13.16 7.77
C GLY A 713 -22.91 12.95 7.55
N ASP A 714 -23.45 13.47 6.45
CA ASP A 714 -24.79 13.14 5.92
C ASP A 714 -24.61 12.38 4.59
N TYR A 715 -25.14 11.16 4.52
CA TYR A 715 -24.93 10.29 3.38
C TYR A 715 -26.23 9.80 2.74
N LYS A 716 -26.12 9.53 1.44
CA LYS A 716 -27.13 8.84 0.64
C LYS A 716 -26.44 7.90 -0.35
N ASP A 717 -26.63 6.60 -0.17
CA ASP A 717 -26.04 5.58 -1.03
C ASP A 717 -27.13 4.74 -1.71
N ASP A 718 -26.91 4.39 -2.98
CA ASP A 718 -27.70 3.42 -3.75
C ASP A 718 -26.75 2.32 -4.22
N SER A 719 -27.00 1.09 -3.76
CA SER A 719 -26.23 -0.09 -4.10
C SER A 719 -27.10 -1.11 -4.82
N THR A 720 -26.56 -1.69 -5.89
CA THR A 720 -27.13 -2.83 -6.59
C THR A 720 -26.08 -3.93 -6.67
N LYS A 721 -26.39 -5.10 -6.13
CA LYS A 721 -25.53 -6.28 -6.10
C LYS A 721 -26.18 -7.39 -6.91
N PHE A 722 -25.43 -7.98 -7.81
CA PHE A 722 -25.85 -9.05 -8.67
C PHE A 722 -24.92 -10.25 -8.51
N SER A 723 -25.49 -11.45 -8.48
CA SER A 723 -24.77 -12.70 -8.37
C SER A 723 -25.40 -13.72 -9.31
N LEU A 724 -24.59 -14.30 -10.20
CA LEU A 724 -24.94 -15.45 -11.03
C LEU A 724 -23.88 -16.53 -10.84
N LEU A 725 -24.19 -17.57 -10.08
CA LEU A 725 -23.23 -18.62 -9.69
C LEU A 725 -21.93 -18.00 -9.13
N VAL A 726 -20.78 -18.22 -9.78
CA VAL A 726 -19.48 -17.66 -9.38
C VAL A 726 -19.31 -16.18 -9.72
N TRP A 727 -20.07 -15.64 -10.69
CA TRP A 727 -19.93 -14.27 -11.16
C TRP A 727 -20.66 -13.30 -10.24
N LYS A 728 -19.97 -12.27 -9.77
CA LYS A 728 -20.50 -11.22 -8.91
C LYS A 728 -20.30 -9.86 -9.57
N SER A 729 -21.29 -8.99 -9.43
CA SER A 729 -21.17 -7.59 -9.81
C SER A 729 -21.83 -6.70 -8.75
N LYS A 730 -21.25 -5.54 -8.50
CA LYS A 730 -21.78 -4.54 -7.59
C LYS A 730 -21.68 -3.18 -8.25
N TYR A 731 -22.67 -2.36 -8.00
CA TYR A 731 -22.71 -0.98 -8.44
C TYR A 731 -23.11 -0.13 -7.24
N LEU A 732 -22.32 0.90 -6.95
CA LEU A 732 -22.50 1.79 -5.81
C LEU A 732 -22.48 3.23 -6.30
N ARG A 733 -23.50 4.00 -5.93
CA ARG A 733 -23.52 5.46 -6.07
C ARG A 733 -23.71 6.06 -4.69
N GLY A 734 -22.75 6.86 -4.24
CA GLY A 734 -22.79 7.49 -2.93
C GLY A 734 -22.62 8.99 -3.02
N ASN A 735 -23.32 9.68 -2.11
CA ASN A 735 -23.15 11.09 -1.87
C ASN A 735 -22.90 11.26 -0.37
N LEU A 736 -21.90 12.03 0.00
CA LEU A 736 -21.53 12.29 1.37
C LEU A 736 -21.19 13.78 1.52
N ASP A 737 -21.88 14.46 2.42
CA ASP A 737 -21.54 15.80 2.88
C ASP A 737 -20.86 15.67 4.24
N VAL A 738 -19.64 16.17 4.37
CA VAL A 738 -18.83 16.06 5.61
C VAL A 738 -18.53 17.44 6.17
N ALA A 739 -18.86 17.67 7.42
CA ALA A 739 -18.38 18.79 8.21
C ALA A 739 -17.24 18.32 9.12
N VAL A 740 -16.10 18.98 9.03
CA VAL A 740 -14.91 18.68 9.84
C VAL A 740 -14.61 19.86 10.73
N THR A 741 -14.72 19.65 12.03
CA THR A 741 -14.34 20.62 13.06
C THR A 741 -13.02 20.16 13.69
N PRO A 742 -11.88 20.78 13.34
CA PRO A 742 -10.62 20.48 13.99
C PRO A 742 -10.67 20.88 15.48
N ASP A 743 -9.69 20.41 16.24
CA ASP A 743 -9.56 20.71 17.67
C ASP A 743 -9.28 22.21 17.91
N GLN A 744 -8.64 22.83 16.91
CA GLN A 744 -8.32 24.24 16.82
C GLN A 744 -8.61 24.74 15.40
N GLY A 745 -9.59 25.63 15.28
CA GLY A 745 -9.90 26.30 14.02
C GLY A 745 -11.37 26.21 13.61
N PRO A 746 -11.72 26.80 12.46
CA PRO A 746 -13.08 26.82 11.96
C PRO A 746 -13.49 25.46 11.38
N THR A 747 -14.79 25.17 11.45
CA THR A 747 -15.40 24.04 10.75
C THR A 747 -15.29 24.23 9.23
N ALA A 748 -14.90 23.17 8.52
CA ALA A 748 -14.85 23.14 7.05
C ALA A 748 -15.81 22.08 6.51
N ASN A 749 -16.58 22.44 5.49
CA ASN A 749 -17.55 21.56 4.83
C ASN A 749 -16.99 21.02 3.51
N PHE A 750 -17.24 19.74 3.25
CA PHE A 750 -16.80 19.04 2.05
C PHE A 750 -17.93 18.23 1.45
N VAL A 751 -17.90 18.09 0.13
CA VAL A 751 -18.81 17.23 -0.62
C VAL A 751 -18.00 16.15 -1.31
N ILE A 752 -18.41 14.90 -1.14
CA ILE A 752 -17.82 13.71 -1.74
C ILE A 752 -18.92 12.99 -2.52
N LEU A 753 -18.74 12.90 -3.84
CA LEU A 753 -19.65 12.16 -4.73
C LEU A 753 -18.87 11.00 -5.32
N ASN A 754 -19.37 9.78 -5.22
CA ASN A 754 -18.73 8.63 -5.81
C ASN A 754 -19.70 7.77 -6.63
N LYS A 755 -19.16 7.15 -7.68
CA LYS A 755 -19.83 6.15 -8.49
C LYS A 755 -18.83 5.06 -8.82
N GLN A 756 -19.11 3.85 -8.37
CA GLN A 756 -18.20 2.71 -8.47
C GLN A 756 -18.95 1.50 -9.04
N SER A 757 -18.26 0.71 -9.84
CA SER A 757 -18.73 -0.57 -10.36
C SER A 757 -17.64 -1.62 -10.21
N GLN A 758 -17.97 -2.72 -9.54
CA GLN A 758 -17.11 -3.88 -9.35
C GLN A 758 -17.70 -5.08 -10.08
N SER A 759 -16.85 -5.87 -10.72
CA SER A 759 -17.22 -7.17 -11.26
C SER A 759 -16.10 -8.18 -11.03
N GLY A 760 -16.44 -9.44 -10.77
CA GLY A 760 -15.43 -10.45 -10.48
C GLY A 760 -15.99 -11.85 -10.35
N ILE A 761 -15.09 -12.78 -10.06
CA ILE A 761 -15.40 -14.20 -9.86
C ILE A 761 -15.04 -14.56 -8.42
N ASN A 762 -16.03 -15.09 -7.68
CA ASN A 762 -15.86 -15.55 -6.31
C ASN A 762 -16.15 -17.07 -6.25
N TYR A 763 -15.09 -17.86 -6.41
CA TYR A 763 -15.18 -19.33 -6.35
C TYR A 763 -15.45 -19.83 -4.93
N GLN A 764 -14.86 -19.18 -3.92
CA GLN A 764 -15.01 -19.56 -2.52
C GLN A 764 -16.47 -19.55 -2.10
N ALA A 765 -17.19 -18.46 -2.36
CA ALA A 765 -18.60 -18.33 -2.04
C ALA A 765 -19.43 -19.45 -2.69
N PHE A 766 -19.18 -19.72 -3.97
CA PHE A 766 -19.90 -20.76 -4.69
C PHE A 766 -19.63 -22.16 -4.13
N VAL A 767 -18.37 -22.49 -3.83
CA VAL A 767 -18.02 -23.78 -3.21
C VAL A 767 -18.69 -23.91 -1.85
N TYR A 768 -18.70 -22.86 -1.04
CA TYR A 768 -19.37 -22.88 0.27
C TYR A 768 -20.90 -23.03 0.11
N GLU A 769 -21.52 -22.39 -0.88
CA GLU A 769 -22.94 -22.58 -1.19
C GLU A 769 -23.26 -24.02 -1.61
N VAL A 770 -22.40 -24.66 -2.41
CA VAL A 770 -22.54 -26.09 -2.79
C VAL A 770 -22.33 -27.00 -1.58
N LEU A 771 -21.30 -26.75 -0.77
CA LEU A 771 -21.05 -27.53 0.43
C LEU A 771 -22.19 -27.41 1.43
N ASN A 772 -22.75 -26.22 1.63
CA ASN A 772 -23.90 -26.01 2.51
C ASN A 772 -25.11 -26.84 2.10
N TYR A 773 -25.34 -27.03 0.80
CA TYR A 773 -26.39 -27.93 0.31
C TYR A 773 -26.11 -29.39 0.74
N TYR A 774 -24.91 -29.91 0.47
CA TYR A 774 -24.56 -31.28 0.84
C TYR A 774 -24.49 -31.50 2.36
N LEU A 775 -23.99 -30.53 3.12
CA LEU A 775 -24.00 -30.56 4.57
C LEU A 775 -25.44 -30.58 5.10
N GLY A 776 -26.34 -29.79 4.52
CA GLY A 776 -27.76 -29.82 4.84
C GLY A 776 -28.43 -31.17 4.58
N GLU A 777 -28.01 -31.89 3.52
CA GLU A 777 -28.51 -33.23 3.21
C GLU A 777 -27.87 -34.33 4.08
N TRP A 778 -26.54 -34.32 4.26
CA TRP A 778 -25.83 -35.34 5.06
C TRP A 778 -26.17 -35.29 6.54
N PHE A 779 -26.48 -34.10 7.05
CA PHE A 779 -26.81 -33.88 8.45
C PHE A 779 -28.28 -33.56 8.65
N LYS A 780 -29.15 -33.96 7.71
CA LYS A 780 -30.59 -33.69 7.76
C LYS A 780 -31.26 -34.26 9.01
N ASP A 781 -30.76 -35.39 9.50
CA ASP A 781 -31.27 -36.11 10.68
C ASP A 781 -30.55 -35.72 11.98
N LEU A 782 -29.50 -34.89 11.91
CA LEU A 782 -28.84 -34.38 13.09
C LEU A 782 -29.46 -33.04 13.53
N PRO A 783 -29.47 -32.76 14.84
CA PRO A 783 -29.83 -31.43 15.34
C PRO A 783 -28.85 -30.34 14.89
N ILE A 784 -27.65 -30.72 14.43
CA ILE A 784 -26.63 -29.80 13.91
C ILE A 784 -26.64 -29.87 12.38
N LYS A 785 -26.98 -28.76 11.73
CA LYS A 785 -26.80 -28.57 10.28
C LYS A 785 -25.59 -27.66 10.06
N PRO A 786 -24.38 -28.21 9.91
CA PRO A 786 -23.19 -27.38 9.76
C PRO A 786 -23.34 -26.51 8.51
N SER A 787 -23.06 -25.23 8.66
CA SER A 787 -23.04 -24.29 7.53
C SER A 787 -21.74 -23.47 7.52
N LEU A 788 -21.32 -23.10 6.32
CA LEU A 788 -20.19 -22.24 6.01
C LEU A 788 -20.75 -20.89 5.56
N ASP A 789 -20.25 -19.79 6.13
CA ASP A 789 -20.62 -18.46 5.63
C ASP A 789 -19.99 -18.23 4.25
N SER A 790 -20.84 -18.28 3.22
CA SER A 790 -20.43 -18.08 1.83
C SER A 790 -19.95 -16.65 1.51
N GLU A 791 -20.26 -15.64 2.33
CA GLU A 791 -19.91 -14.23 2.06
C GLU A 791 -20.15 -13.83 0.58
N THR A 792 -21.32 -14.16 0.00
CA THR A 792 -21.57 -14.13 -1.47
C THR A 792 -21.17 -12.81 -2.15
N PHE A 793 -21.35 -11.68 -1.47
CA PHE A 793 -21.04 -10.34 -1.97
C PHE A 793 -19.80 -9.72 -1.32
N LYS A 794 -18.88 -10.51 -0.74
CA LYS A 794 -17.55 -10.00 -0.44
C LYS A 794 -16.83 -9.62 -1.73
N ASN A 795 -15.89 -8.68 -1.65
CA ASN A 795 -15.07 -8.32 -2.80
C ASN A 795 -14.39 -9.58 -3.36
N PRO A 796 -14.68 -9.97 -4.63
CA PRO A 796 -14.16 -11.21 -5.18
C PRO A 796 -12.65 -11.31 -5.16
N GLY A 797 -11.92 -10.21 -5.33
CA GLY A 797 -10.45 -10.25 -5.32
C GLY A 797 -9.83 -10.56 -3.95
N GLN A 798 -10.61 -10.45 -2.88
CA GLN A 798 -10.22 -10.83 -1.51
C GLN A 798 -10.65 -12.26 -1.15
N SER A 799 -11.34 -12.96 -2.06
CA SER A 799 -11.75 -14.37 -1.88
C SER A 799 -10.70 -15.32 -2.43
N ILE A 800 -10.62 -16.54 -1.90
CA ILE A 800 -9.66 -17.55 -2.37
C ILE A 800 -9.86 -17.81 -3.88
N PHE A 801 -8.77 -17.66 -4.65
CA PHE A 801 -8.74 -17.76 -6.11
C PHE A 801 -9.61 -16.75 -6.86
N GLY A 802 -10.23 -15.81 -6.17
CA GLY A 802 -11.07 -14.81 -6.78
C GLY A 802 -10.26 -13.66 -7.40
N VAL A 803 -10.91 -12.97 -8.34
CA VAL A 803 -10.39 -11.81 -9.05
C VAL A 803 -11.54 -10.84 -9.25
N SER A 804 -11.28 -9.54 -9.07
CA SER A 804 -12.22 -8.47 -9.38
C SER A 804 -11.56 -7.32 -10.12
N GLU A 805 -12.39 -6.61 -10.86
CA GLU A 805 -12.10 -5.33 -11.48
C GLU A 805 -13.10 -4.32 -10.94
N THR A 806 -12.59 -3.20 -10.45
CA THR A 806 -13.37 -2.09 -9.90
C THR A 806 -13.02 -0.83 -10.67
N GLU A 807 -14.04 -0.20 -11.25
CA GLU A 807 -13.93 1.13 -11.84
C GLU A 807 -14.66 2.14 -10.95
N GLY A 808 -14.02 3.26 -10.66
CA GLY A 808 -14.58 4.30 -9.80
C GLY A 808 -14.42 5.69 -10.39
N VAL A 809 -15.37 6.57 -10.09
CA VAL A 809 -15.19 8.01 -10.22
C VAL A 809 -15.56 8.64 -8.88
N ARG A 810 -14.69 9.53 -8.40
CA ARG A 810 -14.83 10.26 -7.14
C ARG A 810 -14.67 11.74 -7.42
N PHE A 811 -15.63 12.54 -7.00
CA PHE A 811 -15.54 14.00 -6.98
C PHE A 811 -15.48 14.48 -5.53
N GLU A 812 -14.55 15.39 -5.26
CA GLU A 812 -14.38 16.01 -3.94
C GLU A 812 -14.27 17.52 -4.11
N ALA A 813 -14.94 18.28 -3.26
CA ALA A 813 -14.80 19.74 -3.22
C ALA A 813 -15.04 20.26 -1.80
N ARG A 814 -14.53 21.46 -1.51
CA ARG A 814 -14.93 22.24 -0.33
C ARG A 814 -16.23 22.98 -0.66
N ASP A 815 -17.20 22.93 0.24
CA ASP A 815 -18.46 23.66 0.12
C ASP A 815 -18.39 24.96 0.92
N ILE A 816 -18.54 26.08 0.22
CA ILE A 816 -18.62 27.43 0.79
C ILE A 816 -19.93 28.05 0.31
N ASP A 817 -20.95 28.07 1.17
CA ASP A 817 -22.27 28.63 0.87
C ASP A 817 -22.91 28.08 -0.43
N GLY A 818 -22.74 26.78 -0.70
CA GLY A 818 -23.25 26.09 -1.89
C GLY A 818 -22.33 26.16 -3.12
N LYS A 819 -21.20 26.88 -3.02
CA LYS A 819 -20.16 26.94 -4.04
C LYS A 819 -19.10 25.87 -3.80
N MET A 820 -18.85 25.04 -4.81
CA MET A 820 -17.81 24.03 -4.78
C MET A 820 -16.46 24.65 -5.17
N GLU A 821 -15.50 24.70 -4.25
CA GLU A 821 -14.13 25.19 -4.47
C GLU A 821 -13.08 24.10 -4.25
N ASN A 822 -11.89 24.28 -4.83
CA ASN A 822 -10.79 23.31 -4.76
C ASN A 822 -11.21 21.91 -5.22
N SER A 823 -12.05 21.85 -6.25
CA SER A 823 -12.66 20.61 -6.72
C SER A 823 -11.63 19.68 -7.38
N LEU A 824 -11.76 18.38 -7.13
CA LEU A 824 -11.03 17.30 -7.77
C LEU A 824 -12.02 16.27 -8.31
N LEU A 825 -11.77 15.77 -9.52
CA LEU A 825 -12.44 14.59 -10.07
C LEU A 825 -11.38 13.52 -10.33
N SER A 826 -11.47 12.40 -9.63
CA SER A 826 -10.55 11.25 -9.74
C SER A 826 -11.27 10.07 -10.38
N LEU A 827 -10.73 9.53 -11.47
CA LEU A 827 -11.16 8.26 -12.06
C LEU A 827 -10.17 7.18 -11.64
N SER A 828 -10.66 6.06 -11.12
CA SER A 828 -9.83 4.94 -10.70
C SER A 828 -10.19 3.66 -11.47
N PHE A 829 -9.16 2.90 -11.83
CA PHE A 829 -9.25 1.55 -12.33
C PHE A 829 -8.42 0.65 -11.42
N ARG A 830 -9.07 -0.32 -10.78
CA ARG A 830 -8.45 -1.24 -9.84
C ARG A 830 -8.70 -2.67 -10.28
N LYS A 831 -7.63 -3.47 -10.36
CA LYS A 831 -7.70 -4.90 -10.65
C LYS A 831 -7.00 -5.66 -9.56
N GLU A 832 -7.76 -6.47 -8.84
CA GLU A 832 -7.30 -7.12 -7.61
C GLU A 832 -7.63 -8.62 -7.63
N GLY A 833 -6.87 -9.41 -6.89
CA GLY A 833 -7.10 -10.85 -6.83
C GLY A 833 -6.20 -11.61 -5.89
N TRP A 834 -6.63 -12.82 -5.56
CA TRP A 834 -5.96 -13.68 -4.58
C TRP A 834 -4.51 -14.01 -4.97
N SER A 835 -4.28 -14.35 -6.23
CA SER A 835 -2.95 -14.61 -6.74
C SER A 835 -2.85 -14.44 -8.25
N ALA A 836 -1.68 -13.99 -8.72
CA ALA A 836 -1.35 -13.94 -10.12
C ALA A 836 0.12 -14.31 -10.35
N SER A 837 0.35 -15.18 -11.34
CA SER A 837 1.71 -15.51 -11.78
C SER A 837 2.33 -14.32 -12.50
N LYS A 838 3.67 -14.25 -12.51
CA LYS A 838 4.44 -13.26 -13.26
C LYS A 838 3.96 -13.09 -14.71
N ARG A 839 3.67 -14.19 -15.42
CA ARG A 839 3.14 -14.16 -16.79
C ARG A 839 1.80 -13.43 -16.89
N LYS A 840 0.89 -13.70 -15.96
CA LYS A 840 -0.44 -13.09 -15.92
C LYS A 840 -0.35 -11.59 -15.58
N LEU A 841 0.53 -11.23 -14.64
CA LEU A 841 0.81 -9.84 -14.27
C LEU A 841 1.44 -9.05 -15.42
N LYS A 842 2.43 -9.61 -16.14
CA LYS A 842 3.01 -8.98 -17.34
C LYS A 842 1.96 -8.75 -18.43
N LYS A 843 1.02 -9.69 -18.60
CA LYS A 843 -0.13 -9.49 -19.50
C LYS A 843 -0.99 -8.30 -19.06
N TYR A 844 -1.32 -8.20 -17.76
CA TYR A 844 -2.10 -7.07 -17.25
C TYR A 844 -1.39 -5.73 -17.43
N ILE A 845 -0.07 -5.66 -17.19
CA ILE A 845 0.73 -4.47 -17.49
C ILE A 845 0.65 -4.10 -18.97
N LYS A 846 0.80 -5.08 -19.86
CA LYS A 846 0.71 -4.86 -21.31
C LYS A 846 -0.67 -4.30 -21.69
N ASP A 847 -1.74 -4.95 -21.22
CA ASP A 847 -3.12 -4.53 -21.49
C ASP A 847 -3.36 -3.09 -20.97
N LEU A 848 -2.79 -2.72 -19.81
CA LEU A 848 -2.87 -1.36 -19.26
C LEU A 848 -2.07 -0.34 -20.08
N ASN A 849 -0.83 -0.65 -20.45
CA ASN A 849 -0.01 0.25 -21.27
C ASN A 849 -0.67 0.51 -22.64
N GLU A 850 -1.27 -0.52 -23.26
CA GLU A 850 -2.04 -0.39 -24.48
C GLU A 850 -3.32 0.44 -24.27
N GLN A 851 -4.04 0.22 -23.17
CA GLN A 851 -5.25 0.99 -22.85
C GLN A 851 -4.98 2.48 -22.62
N PHE A 852 -3.85 2.81 -21.98
CA PHE A 852 -3.52 4.19 -21.61
C PHE A 852 -2.72 4.95 -22.69
N GLY A 853 -2.19 4.28 -23.71
CA GLY A 853 -1.46 4.92 -24.82
C GLY A 853 0.00 5.27 -24.50
N PHE A 854 0.50 4.94 -23.31
CA PHE A 854 1.89 5.14 -22.92
C PHE A 854 2.39 4.04 -21.98
N GLN A 855 3.70 3.93 -21.81
CA GLN A 855 4.32 2.96 -20.90
C GLN A 855 4.09 3.39 -19.44
N LEU A 856 2.95 2.97 -18.87
CA LEU A 856 2.61 3.21 -17.48
C LEU A 856 3.51 2.37 -16.56
N PHE A 857 3.62 1.07 -16.79
CA PHE A 857 4.51 0.19 -16.03
C PHE A 857 5.54 -0.50 -16.93
N ASP A 858 6.74 -0.71 -16.41
CA ASP A 858 7.72 -1.59 -17.05
C ASP A 858 7.49 -3.04 -16.63
N SER A 859 7.27 -3.92 -17.62
CA SER A 859 7.09 -5.35 -17.34
C SER A 859 8.29 -5.99 -16.64
N ARG A 860 9.49 -5.39 -16.75
CA ARG A 860 10.74 -5.83 -16.11
C ARG A 860 10.73 -5.64 -14.61
N ASP A 861 9.90 -4.75 -14.07
CA ASP A 861 9.78 -4.53 -12.62
C ASP A 861 9.24 -5.76 -11.88
N LEU A 862 8.54 -6.64 -12.59
CA LEU A 862 8.05 -7.92 -12.08
C LEU A 862 9.09 -9.05 -12.18
N ASP A 863 10.29 -8.80 -12.72
CA ASP A 863 11.25 -9.87 -12.95
C ASP A 863 11.88 -10.42 -11.66
N ASN A 864 11.87 -9.63 -10.58
CA ASN A 864 12.30 -10.03 -9.23
C ASN A 864 11.25 -10.86 -8.44
N ALA A 865 10.06 -11.10 -9.02
CA ALA A 865 8.97 -11.82 -8.37
C ALA A 865 8.49 -13.02 -9.20
N LYS A 866 8.24 -14.18 -8.56
CA LYS A 866 7.61 -15.32 -9.25
C LYS A 866 6.11 -15.09 -9.50
N GLY A 867 5.48 -14.31 -8.63
CA GLY A 867 4.08 -13.92 -8.68
C GLY A 867 3.73 -13.05 -7.48
N LEU A 868 2.50 -12.55 -7.47
CA LEU A 868 1.94 -11.77 -6.38
C LEU A 868 0.75 -12.52 -5.77
N LYS A 869 0.67 -12.51 -4.44
CA LYS A 869 -0.52 -12.88 -3.66
C LYS A 869 -1.20 -11.61 -3.16
N LEU A 870 -2.53 -11.61 -3.11
CA LEU A 870 -3.35 -10.41 -2.90
C LEU A 870 -2.88 -9.25 -3.78
N PHE A 871 -2.75 -9.50 -5.08
CA PHE A 871 -2.29 -8.47 -5.99
C PHE A 871 -3.35 -7.39 -6.13
N ASP A 872 -2.92 -6.14 -6.24
CA ASP A 872 -3.77 -4.97 -6.45
C ASP A 872 -3.07 -4.02 -7.42
N ILE A 873 -3.59 -3.94 -8.64
CA ILE A 873 -3.12 -3.02 -9.68
C ILE A 873 -4.10 -1.87 -9.75
N ASN A 874 -3.68 -0.69 -9.32
CA ASN A 874 -4.51 0.51 -9.29
C ASN A 874 -3.93 1.58 -10.21
N VAL A 875 -4.77 2.19 -11.05
CA VAL A 875 -4.43 3.34 -11.90
C VAL A 875 -5.46 4.44 -11.66
N ASN A 876 -4.98 5.66 -11.40
CA ASN A 876 -5.82 6.81 -11.08
C ASN A 876 -5.53 7.95 -12.05
N ILE A 877 -6.59 8.64 -12.47
CA ILE A 877 -6.56 9.86 -13.27
C ILE A 877 -7.17 10.96 -12.41
N ASN A 878 -6.35 11.88 -11.93
CA ASN A 878 -6.77 13.03 -11.15
C ASN A 878 -6.95 14.24 -12.07
N ILE A 879 -8.19 14.70 -12.27
CA ILE A 879 -8.56 15.91 -13.02
C ILE A 879 -8.76 17.05 -12.02
N TYR A 880 -7.93 18.08 -12.13
CA TYR A 880 -7.96 19.24 -11.24
C TYR A 880 -9.01 20.26 -11.67
N GLU A 881 -9.24 21.29 -10.83
CA GLU A 881 -10.25 22.33 -11.04
C GLU A 881 -10.23 22.96 -12.45
N SER A 882 -9.05 23.20 -13.02
CA SER A 882 -8.93 23.70 -14.39
C SER A 882 -9.38 22.69 -15.46
N GLY A 883 -9.19 21.40 -15.23
CA GLY A 883 -9.70 20.33 -16.10
C GLY A 883 -11.20 20.11 -15.93
N ILE A 884 -11.72 20.31 -14.72
CA ILE A 884 -13.17 20.34 -14.46
C ILE A 884 -13.81 21.51 -15.22
N GLN A 885 -13.17 22.68 -15.25
CA GLN A 885 -13.60 23.80 -16.09
C GLN A 885 -13.56 23.46 -17.59
N ALA A 886 -12.55 22.71 -18.05
CA ALA A 886 -12.52 22.22 -19.43
C ALA A 886 -13.70 21.28 -19.75
N LEU A 887 -14.07 20.41 -18.80
CA LEU A 887 -15.25 19.55 -18.91
C LEU A 887 -16.57 20.34 -18.94
N ARG A 888 -16.70 21.39 -18.12
CA ARG A 888 -17.88 22.30 -18.15
C ARG A 888 -18.03 22.97 -19.51
N ASN A 889 -16.92 23.40 -20.10
CA ASN A 889 -16.87 24.11 -21.37
C ASN A 889 -16.76 23.18 -22.60
N LEU A 890 -16.98 21.87 -22.43
CA LEU A 890 -16.80 20.89 -23.50
C LEU A 890 -17.75 21.13 -24.66
N ASP A 891 -17.21 21.42 -25.85
CA ASP A 891 -18.03 21.71 -27.02
C ASP A 891 -18.47 20.43 -27.78
N ASN A 892 -19.74 20.39 -28.21
CA ASN A 892 -20.28 19.30 -29.01
C ASN A 892 -19.70 19.26 -30.43
N ASP A 893 -19.19 20.38 -30.94
CA ASP A 893 -18.51 20.40 -32.23
C ASP A 893 -17.21 19.59 -32.19
N ARG A 894 -16.47 19.64 -31.06
CA ARG A 894 -15.30 18.78 -30.84
C ARG A 894 -15.68 17.30 -30.80
N LEU A 895 -16.74 16.94 -30.07
CA LEU A 895 -17.28 15.57 -30.05
C LEU A 895 -17.76 15.11 -31.43
N THR A 896 -18.28 16.03 -32.24
CA THR A 896 -18.69 15.75 -33.62
C THR A 896 -17.49 15.55 -34.55
N GLY A 897 -16.41 16.28 -34.33
CA GLY A 897 -15.10 16.04 -34.97
C GLY A 897 -14.61 14.62 -34.72
N LEU A 898 -14.50 14.22 -33.45
CA LEU A 898 -14.07 12.88 -33.03
C LEU A 898 -14.98 11.77 -33.59
N SER A 899 -16.30 11.97 -33.52
CA SER A 899 -17.29 11.06 -34.11
C SER A 899 -17.03 10.79 -35.59
N ARG A 900 -16.69 11.85 -36.38
CA ARG A 900 -16.35 11.71 -37.80
C ARG A 900 -15.01 11.02 -38.00
N GLU A 901 -14.05 11.26 -37.12
CA GLU A 901 -12.73 10.63 -37.16
C GLU A 901 -12.82 9.12 -36.93
N TYR A 902 -13.46 8.67 -35.84
CA TYR A 902 -13.67 7.24 -35.57
C TYR A 902 -14.39 6.55 -36.74
N ALA A 903 -15.44 7.18 -37.28
CA ALA A 903 -16.18 6.66 -38.42
C ALA A 903 -15.33 6.56 -39.71
N ARG A 904 -14.33 7.44 -39.88
CA ARG A 904 -13.40 7.42 -41.02
C ARG A 904 -12.32 6.36 -40.85
N GLN A 905 -11.66 6.34 -39.69
CA GLN A 905 -10.58 5.41 -39.40
C GLN A 905 -11.07 3.94 -39.45
N ARG A 906 -12.27 3.67 -38.95
CA ARG A 906 -12.85 2.32 -38.86
C ARG A 906 -13.89 2.01 -39.94
N ARG A 907 -13.88 2.76 -41.05
CA ARG A 907 -14.93 2.70 -42.09
C ARG A 907 -15.13 1.29 -42.68
N GLY A 908 -14.07 0.48 -42.78
CA GLY A 908 -14.14 -0.90 -43.27
C GLY A 908 -14.85 -1.85 -42.30
N GLU A 909 -14.42 -1.86 -41.04
CA GLU A 909 -14.98 -2.68 -39.96
C GLU A 909 -16.43 -2.30 -39.65
N CYS A 910 -16.71 -0.99 -39.58
CA CYS A 910 -18.06 -0.49 -39.37
C CYS A 910 -19.01 -0.78 -40.54
N ARG A 911 -18.50 -1.02 -41.75
CA ARG A 911 -19.30 -1.46 -42.91
C ARG A 911 -19.59 -2.96 -42.89
N SER A 912 -18.67 -3.80 -42.42
CA SER A 912 -18.91 -5.25 -42.30
C SER A 912 -19.92 -5.54 -41.17
N ILE A 913 -19.82 -4.83 -40.05
CA ILE A 913 -20.76 -4.93 -38.92
C ILE A 913 -22.17 -4.43 -39.31
N ARG A 914 -22.29 -3.50 -40.26
CA ARG A 914 -23.61 -3.11 -40.81
C ARG A 914 -24.32 -4.24 -41.54
N ARG A 915 -23.61 -5.28 -42.00
CA ARG A 915 -24.18 -6.47 -42.65
C ARG A 915 -24.57 -7.57 -41.67
N THR A 916 -24.01 -7.59 -40.45
CA THR A 916 -24.38 -8.55 -39.39
C THR A 916 -25.51 -7.98 -38.52
N ARG A 917 -26.49 -8.82 -38.13
CA ARG A 917 -27.70 -8.37 -37.40
C ARG A 917 -27.48 -8.03 -35.91
N ILE A 918 -26.27 -8.20 -35.37
CA ILE A 918 -25.99 -7.99 -33.95
C ILE A 918 -25.12 -6.74 -33.79
N ARG A 919 -25.75 -5.62 -33.39
CA ARG A 919 -25.05 -4.38 -33.01
C ARG A 919 -25.05 -4.26 -31.50
N THR A 920 -23.88 -4.29 -30.88
CA THR A 920 -23.75 -3.94 -29.46
C THR A 920 -23.55 -2.43 -29.32
N ALA A 921 -23.95 -1.85 -28.19
CA ALA A 921 -23.74 -0.42 -27.92
C ALA A 921 -22.26 -0.02 -28.07
N ARG A 922 -21.34 -0.89 -27.63
CA ARG A 922 -19.89 -0.73 -27.77
C ARG A 922 -19.46 -0.61 -29.23
N THR A 923 -19.90 -1.53 -30.10
CA THR A 923 -19.55 -1.46 -31.53
C THR A 923 -20.08 -0.19 -32.21
N MET A 924 -21.21 0.37 -31.75
CA MET A 924 -21.70 1.63 -32.28
C MET A 924 -20.83 2.82 -31.89
N ILE A 925 -20.35 2.85 -30.64
CA ILE A 925 -19.44 3.89 -30.12
C ILE A 925 -18.09 3.80 -30.84
N GLU A 926 -17.53 2.60 -30.98
CA GLU A 926 -16.29 2.35 -31.73
C GLU A 926 -16.42 2.84 -33.19
N CYS A 927 -17.62 2.79 -33.76
CA CYS A 927 -17.96 3.31 -35.09
C CYS A 927 -18.32 4.81 -35.13
N GLY A 928 -18.04 5.55 -34.06
CA GLY A 928 -18.22 7.00 -33.99
C GLY A 928 -19.61 7.46 -33.56
N ASN A 929 -20.51 6.59 -33.08
CA ASN A 929 -21.79 7.04 -32.53
C ASN A 929 -21.62 7.55 -31.09
N LEU A 930 -21.29 8.83 -30.97
CA LEU A 930 -21.12 9.53 -29.68
C LEU A 930 -22.38 10.29 -29.22
N ASN A 931 -23.57 9.94 -29.72
CA ASN A 931 -24.79 10.68 -29.38
C ASN A 931 -25.12 10.61 -27.88
N ILE A 932 -24.93 9.43 -27.26
CA ILE A 932 -25.15 9.26 -25.81
C ILE A 932 -24.27 10.24 -25.01
N LEU A 933 -23.01 10.39 -25.41
CA LEU A 933 -22.07 11.31 -24.77
C LEU A 933 -22.46 12.78 -25.01
N LYS A 934 -22.91 13.13 -26.22
CA LYS A 934 -23.40 14.48 -26.55
C LYS A 934 -24.66 14.85 -25.77
N ASP A 935 -25.64 13.96 -25.74
CA ASP A 935 -26.89 14.14 -24.98
C ASP A 935 -26.59 14.34 -23.48
N LYS A 936 -25.58 13.62 -22.97
CA LYS A 936 -25.12 13.77 -21.59
C LYS A 936 -24.44 15.12 -21.35
N ASN A 937 -23.56 15.55 -22.27
CA ASN A 937 -22.93 16.87 -22.22
C ASN A 937 -23.99 17.99 -22.22
N ASP A 938 -24.97 17.91 -23.11
CA ASP A 938 -26.08 18.88 -23.19
C ASP A 938 -26.97 18.88 -21.94
N ALA A 939 -27.19 17.71 -21.34
CA ALA A 939 -27.86 17.62 -20.05
C ALA A 939 -27.08 18.34 -18.94
N CYS A 940 -25.75 18.16 -18.88
CA CYS A 940 -24.92 18.84 -17.88
C CYS A 940 -24.85 20.36 -18.12
N LYS A 941 -24.70 20.82 -19.37
CA LYS A 941 -24.73 22.24 -19.71
C LYS A 941 -26.04 22.93 -19.33
N ARG A 942 -27.18 22.25 -19.51
CA ARG A 942 -28.48 22.77 -19.06
C ARG A 942 -28.60 22.93 -17.54
N MET A 943 -27.78 22.21 -16.77
CA MET A 943 -27.67 22.31 -15.32
C MET A 943 -26.66 23.38 -14.88
N ASP A 944 -25.76 23.83 -15.77
CA ASP A 944 -24.79 24.90 -15.52
C ASP A 944 -25.43 26.29 -15.63
N GLN A 945 -26.42 26.56 -14.77
CA GLN A 945 -27.18 27.81 -14.78
C GLN A 945 -26.55 28.92 -13.94
N ARG A 946 -25.43 28.65 -13.26
CA ARG A 946 -24.78 29.54 -12.30
C ARG A 946 -23.34 29.79 -12.70
N ASP A 947 -22.81 30.96 -12.33
CA ASP A 947 -21.41 31.32 -12.58
C ASP A 947 -20.41 30.44 -11.81
N TYR A 948 -20.90 29.66 -10.84
CA TYR A 948 -20.09 28.79 -9.99
C TYR A 948 -20.52 27.32 -10.09
N LEU A 949 -19.61 26.41 -9.74
CA LEU A 949 -19.87 24.97 -9.71
C LEU A 949 -20.77 24.61 -8.52
N SER A 950 -21.98 24.14 -8.80
CA SER A 950 -22.89 23.60 -7.78
C SER A 950 -22.70 22.10 -7.57
N ARG A 951 -23.28 21.56 -6.50
CA ARG A 951 -23.30 20.12 -6.21
C ARG A 951 -23.96 19.30 -7.33
N GLU A 952 -25.11 19.73 -7.84
CA GLU A 952 -25.85 19.04 -8.90
C GLU A 952 -25.05 18.99 -10.19
N HIS A 953 -24.38 20.11 -10.53
CA HIS A 953 -23.52 20.15 -11.70
C HIS A 953 -22.30 19.24 -11.50
N GLY A 954 -21.65 19.25 -10.31
CA GLY A 954 -20.58 18.30 -9.97
C GLY A 954 -21.01 16.83 -10.13
N GLN A 955 -22.23 16.48 -9.72
CA GLN A 955 -22.78 15.13 -9.93
C GLN A 955 -22.96 14.79 -11.41
N CYS A 956 -23.38 15.76 -12.23
CA CYS A 956 -23.47 15.56 -13.68
C CYS A 956 -22.09 15.36 -14.32
N LEU A 957 -21.08 16.14 -13.89
CA LEU A 957 -19.70 16.04 -14.38
C LEU A 957 -19.06 14.69 -14.03
N VAL A 958 -19.34 14.11 -12.85
CA VAL A 958 -18.93 12.75 -12.50
C VAL A 958 -19.45 11.74 -13.53
N GLU A 959 -20.71 11.85 -13.91
CA GLU A 959 -21.32 10.95 -14.89
C GLU A 959 -20.81 11.22 -16.32
N LEU A 960 -20.57 12.48 -16.68
CA LEU A 960 -19.99 12.87 -17.97
C LEU A 960 -18.56 12.32 -18.11
N ALA A 961 -17.69 12.54 -17.12
CA ALA A 961 -16.31 12.05 -17.14
C ALA A 961 -16.24 10.51 -17.23
N GLN A 962 -17.09 9.81 -16.48
CA GLN A 962 -17.18 8.36 -16.58
C GLN A 962 -17.61 7.90 -17.97
N GLN A 963 -18.59 8.57 -18.57
CA GLN A 963 -19.07 8.25 -19.92
C GLN A 963 -17.98 8.57 -20.97
N MET A 964 -17.28 9.70 -20.84
CA MET A 964 -16.14 10.05 -21.70
C MET A 964 -15.04 8.99 -21.66
N LYS A 965 -14.62 8.55 -20.46
CA LYS A 965 -13.59 7.50 -20.31
C LYS A 965 -14.02 6.16 -20.91
N LYS A 966 -15.34 5.90 -20.98
CA LYS A 966 -15.89 4.67 -21.57
C LYS A 966 -16.00 4.76 -23.09
N ASP A 967 -16.35 5.93 -23.61
CA ASP A 967 -16.72 6.11 -25.02
C ASP A 967 -15.57 6.61 -25.90
N LEU A 968 -14.56 7.26 -25.31
CA LEU A 968 -13.40 7.82 -26.00
C LEU A 968 -12.15 6.96 -25.78
N GLU A 969 -11.26 6.97 -26.76
CA GLU A 969 -9.88 6.51 -26.58
C GLU A 969 -9.14 7.40 -25.56
N MET A 970 -8.13 6.86 -24.88
CA MET A 970 -7.47 7.58 -23.79
C MET A 970 -6.79 8.86 -24.27
N ASP A 971 -6.16 8.83 -25.44
CA ASP A 971 -5.50 10.01 -26.01
C ASP A 971 -6.51 11.14 -26.30
N ASP A 972 -7.68 10.81 -26.83
CA ASP A 972 -8.76 11.76 -27.08
C ASP A 972 -9.36 12.28 -25.77
N PHE A 973 -9.53 11.41 -24.77
CA PHE A 973 -9.97 11.80 -23.43
C PHE A 973 -9.01 12.81 -22.80
N ILE A 974 -7.70 12.53 -22.85
CA ILE A 974 -6.65 13.43 -22.35
C ILE A 974 -6.65 14.73 -23.15
N HIS A 975 -6.78 14.67 -24.48
CA HIS A 975 -6.81 15.86 -25.33
C HIS A 975 -8.01 16.77 -25.02
N MET A 976 -9.18 16.19 -24.75
CA MET A 976 -10.39 16.94 -24.42
C MET A 976 -10.31 17.68 -23.08
N ILE A 977 -9.61 17.11 -22.10
CA ILE A 977 -9.39 17.73 -20.78
C ILE A 977 -8.18 18.68 -20.81
N GLY A 978 -7.13 18.31 -21.53
CA GLY A 978 -5.81 18.92 -21.54
C GLY A 978 -4.85 18.24 -20.56
N ILE A 979 -3.69 17.79 -21.06
CA ILE A 979 -2.65 17.06 -20.29
C ILE A 979 -2.14 17.83 -19.06
N ASP A 980 -2.18 19.16 -19.16
CA ASP A 980 -1.76 20.11 -18.14
C ASP A 980 -2.76 20.25 -16.98
N HIS A 981 -3.95 19.65 -17.12
CA HIS A 981 -5.06 19.76 -16.17
C HIS A 981 -5.37 18.43 -15.47
N LEU A 982 -4.57 17.40 -15.74
CA LEU A 982 -4.72 16.08 -15.17
C LEU A 982 -3.37 15.50 -14.70
N TYR A 983 -3.46 14.45 -13.88
CA TYR A 983 -2.32 13.67 -13.41
C TYR A 983 -2.69 12.19 -13.36
N ILE A 984 -2.01 11.38 -14.17
CA ILE A 984 -2.20 9.91 -14.25
C ILE A 984 -1.05 9.22 -13.54
N TYR A 985 -1.38 8.31 -12.64
CA TYR A 985 -0.41 7.48 -11.92
C TYR A 985 -0.99 6.11 -11.60
N GLY A 986 -0.13 5.14 -11.36
CA GLY A 986 -0.50 3.78 -11.04
C GLY A 986 0.46 3.13 -10.04
N VAL A 987 -0.06 2.12 -9.35
CA VAL A 987 0.66 1.35 -8.34
C VAL A 987 0.26 -0.13 -8.44
N ILE A 988 1.24 -1.03 -8.35
CA ILE A 988 1.03 -2.46 -8.17
C ILE A 988 1.47 -2.84 -6.76
N ASN A 989 0.52 -3.32 -5.98
CA ASN A 989 0.72 -3.85 -4.62
C ASN A 989 0.50 -5.37 -4.59
N GLY A 990 0.98 -6.00 -3.52
CA GLY A 990 0.79 -7.41 -3.23
C GLY A 990 2.03 -8.03 -2.60
N PHE A 991 1.86 -9.24 -2.07
CA PHE A 991 2.96 -10.02 -1.49
C PHE A 991 3.68 -10.79 -2.60
N ARG A 992 4.94 -10.45 -2.87
CA ARG A 992 5.77 -11.22 -3.81
C ARG A 992 6.04 -12.60 -3.20
N THR A 993 5.88 -13.63 -4.03
CA THR A 993 6.15 -15.02 -3.63
C THR A 993 7.63 -15.34 -3.87
N ASP A 994 8.27 -15.91 -2.85
CA ASP A 994 9.70 -16.26 -2.82
C ASP A 994 10.57 -15.09 -3.30
N SER A 995 10.51 -13.97 -2.58
CA SER A 995 11.25 -12.76 -2.93
C SER A 995 11.66 -12.00 -1.67
N GLU A 996 12.91 -11.54 -1.65
CA GLU A 996 13.44 -10.68 -0.59
C GLU A 996 12.68 -9.35 -0.45
N ILE A 997 12.01 -8.91 -1.53
CA ILE A 997 11.10 -7.77 -1.51
C ILE A 997 9.69 -8.29 -1.21
N LEU A 998 9.21 -8.13 0.02
CA LEU A 998 7.91 -8.70 0.38
C LEU A 998 6.73 -7.95 -0.25
N ASN A 999 6.52 -6.69 0.12
CA ASN A 999 5.31 -5.92 -0.18
C ASN A 999 5.59 -4.50 -0.69
N GLU A 1000 6.83 -4.19 -1.09
CA GLU A 1000 7.17 -2.86 -1.61
C GLU A 1000 6.36 -2.56 -2.90
N PRO A 1001 5.62 -1.44 -2.98
CA PRO A 1001 4.82 -1.11 -4.15
C PRO A 1001 5.66 -0.87 -5.41
N ILE A 1002 5.23 -1.39 -6.57
CA ILE A 1002 5.77 -1.00 -7.87
C ILE A 1002 5.01 0.22 -8.35
N ARG A 1003 5.69 1.36 -8.46
CA ARG A 1003 5.08 2.62 -8.92
C ARG A 1003 5.24 2.77 -10.43
N SER A 1004 4.24 3.31 -11.09
CA SER A 1004 4.25 3.57 -12.53
C SER A 1004 5.09 4.81 -12.89
N HIS A 1005 5.35 4.97 -14.19
CA HIS A 1005 5.53 6.29 -14.78
C HIS A 1005 4.22 7.09 -14.68
N THR A 1006 4.33 8.41 -14.73
CA THR A 1006 3.18 9.32 -14.59
C THR A 1006 3.04 10.17 -15.84
N LEU A 1007 1.81 10.66 -16.08
CA LEU A 1007 1.49 11.57 -17.18
C LEU A 1007 0.76 12.80 -16.65
N GLY A 1008 1.14 13.99 -17.14
CA GLY A 1008 0.57 15.27 -16.69
C GLY A 1008 1.26 15.82 -15.44
N THR A 1009 0.64 16.82 -14.81
CA THR A 1009 1.24 17.59 -13.70
C THR A 1009 0.30 17.81 -12.55
N ILE A 1010 0.84 17.76 -11.34
CA ILE A 1010 0.15 18.19 -10.13
C ILE A 1010 0.12 19.73 -10.10
N LYS A 1011 -1.03 20.33 -10.44
CA LYS A 1011 -1.25 21.80 -10.37
C LYS A 1011 -2.12 22.25 -9.19
N SER A 1012 -2.62 21.31 -8.39
CA SER A 1012 -3.40 21.61 -7.19
C SER A 1012 -2.50 21.67 -5.95
N LYS A 1013 -2.88 22.50 -4.98
CA LYS A 1013 -2.31 22.47 -3.62
C LYS A 1013 -2.46 21.08 -2.98
N TYR A 1014 -3.49 20.34 -3.36
CA TYR A 1014 -3.82 19.01 -2.85
C TYR A 1014 -3.83 18.00 -4.02
N TRP A 1015 -2.75 17.24 -4.16
CA TRP A 1015 -2.52 16.38 -5.32
C TRP A 1015 -3.57 15.26 -5.48
N ASN A 1016 -4.11 14.76 -4.36
CA ASN A 1016 -5.12 13.69 -4.30
C ASN A 1016 -6.48 14.15 -3.71
N GLY A 1017 -6.69 15.46 -3.61
CA GLY A 1017 -7.97 16.05 -3.25
C GLY A 1017 -7.98 16.72 -1.87
N PRO A 1018 -8.91 17.67 -1.66
CA PRO A 1018 -8.99 18.42 -0.40
C PRO A 1018 -9.36 17.54 0.80
N VAL A 1019 -10.19 16.51 0.60
CA VAL A 1019 -10.64 15.61 1.67
C VAL A 1019 -9.50 14.71 2.13
N GLU A 1020 -8.79 14.10 1.17
CA GLU A 1020 -7.64 13.24 1.49
C GLU A 1020 -6.59 14.00 2.31
N ARG A 1021 -6.33 15.26 1.94
CA ARG A 1021 -5.39 16.10 2.69
C ARG A 1021 -5.83 16.36 4.12
N VAL A 1022 -7.12 16.62 4.34
CA VAL A 1022 -7.66 16.82 5.70
C VAL A 1022 -7.51 15.54 6.52
N LYS A 1023 -7.84 14.39 5.94
CA LYS A 1023 -7.68 13.09 6.58
C LYS A 1023 -6.23 12.82 7.00
N GLU A 1024 -5.26 13.10 6.12
CA GLU A 1024 -3.83 13.00 6.43
C GLU A 1024 -3.40 13.91 7.59
N ILE A 1025 -3.87 15.16 7.60
CA ILE A 1025 -3.55 16.14 8.65
C ILE A 1025 -4.11 15.71 10.00
N LEU A 1026 -5.35 15.21 10.03
CA LEU A 1026 -5.99 14.75 11.27
C LEU A 1026 -5.49 13.36 11.71
N GLY A 1027 -4.82 12.62 10.83
CA GLY A 1027 -4.36 11.25 11.12
C GLY A 1027 -5.51 10.29 11.45
N VAL A 1028 -6.66 10.46 10.79
CA VAL A 1028 -7.90 9.69 11.02
C VAL A 1028 -7.98 8.52 10.03
N GLN A 1029 -8.40 7.35 10.51
CA GLN A 1029 -8.61 6.17 9.66
C GLN A 1029 -9.66 6.44 8.57
N SER A 1030 -9.45 5.87 7.37
CA SER A 1030 -10.32 6.15 6.21
C SER A 1030 -11.73 5.60 6.40
N GLY A 1031 -11.86 4.47 7.10
CA GLY A 1031 -13.16 3.89 7.46
C GLY A 1031 -13.97 4.79 8.39
N GLU A 1032 -13.30 5.49 9.30
CA GLU A 1032 -13.91 6.41 10.26
C GLU A 1032 -14.34 7.71 9.62
N PHE A 1033 -13.44 8.34 8.87
CA PHE A 1033 -13.72 9.61 8.20
C PHE A 1033 -14.95 9.51 7.28
N ASN A 1034 -15.07 8.41 6.53
CA ASN A 1034 -16.13 8.23 5.53
C ASN A 1034 -17.39 7.52 6.08
N GLY A 1035 -17.37 7.05 7.34
CA GLY A 1035 -18.49 6.33 7.97
C GLY A 1035 -18.77 4.95 7.35
N PHE A 1036 -17.74 4.21 6.93
CA PHE A 1036 -17.88 2.91 6.25
C PHE A 1036 -18.48 1.79 7.11
N TRP A 1037 -18.61 2.00 8.42
CA TRP A 1037 -19.35 1.11 9.32
C TRP A 1037 -20.88 1.31 9.24
N MET A 1038 -21.37 2.45 8.72
CA MET A 1038 -22.77 2.67 8.35
C MET A 1038 -23.05 2.50 6.85
N ARG A 1039 -22.02 2.78 6.04
CA ARG A 1039 -22.12 2.93 4.60
C ARG A 1039 -21.57 1.73 3.85
N GLU A 1040 -21.98 1.58 2.61
CA GLU A 1040 -21.47 0.51 1.78
C GLU A 1040 -20.17 0.92 1.06
N THR A 1041 -19.27 -0.05 0.87
CA THR A 1041 -18.02 0.09 0.10
C THR A 1041 -17.81 -1.11 -0.83
N LEU A 1042 -17.03 -0.94 -1.90
CA LEU A 1042 -16.77 -1.98 -2.90
C LEU A 1042 -15.39 -2.63 -2.74
#